data_AF-A0A935I7E3-F1
#
_entry.id   AF-A0A935I7E3-F1
#
_cell.length_a   1.000
_cell.length_b   1.000
_cell.length_c   1.000
_cell.angle_alpha   90.00
_cell.angle_beta   90.00
_cell.angle_gamma   90.00
#
_symmetry.space_group_name_H-M   'P 1'
#
loop_
_entity.id
_entity.type
_entity.pdbx_description
1 polymer ?
#
loop_
_entity_poly.entity_id
_entity_poly.type
_entity_poly.pdbx_seq_one_letter_code
_entity_poly.pdbx_strand_id
1 'polypeptide(L)'
;MEKIIAIAYFILVSGFVYHLNAQEHCGFDVLHATKMANDEAYRNQMNDMEFKIKAILKSQKQNYRSQSPIYDVPVVVHVLHLGEAIGTGTNISDAQIKGAIQTLNNEFRNSNGTGVDMQINFCLAVRDPNGNPSTGINRVNGTVVPKYSIGGISNPYYNTCGNEKAVKDLSKWPFESYLNIWVVSKICGGNISGYATFQSGSVYDGVVILSTQITSTKITLTHEVGHMFNLFHTFNGDGTNVTIPGPHFCPADTACSDNGDRVCDTPPHKQGDYGLTNPCTPNGIWDNSRYNFMSYSFVYSGNFTTGNMRFTQGQKDRARAVLLAIAYHPYVFSNGCTPVTLNDAAIQSVSYPLQTTYTYECIAPYHLIPKVNVRNFGSNVLTSVVINYKLDNGVLNFYEWNGILGSNASTQVTLPAIEIANGNHSLLMYISNPNHLQDGYINNDSLSFDFNFKSIPTLELKGDVTNVSCFGGQDGMASVFAKTKVEIKEDWETSTDWNIVNGSEVNHWVIGSATANGGNKSIYISKDNTNNTYNTYTSSIVHFYKDFYFPPGATNIKIKFDWKGEGEFSNVSGGVDYMRVFLIPADQVVQPLFQILSPPYLGSYHSQATYTTDSITGIDNIAGSSKRLVFSWRNNYDYGSQAPASVDNIIVSYELPNTYSYIWNSNPVQAEANLINLSANEYQVSVSDDNGCSASLSLNVLQPDPIQATITANGPTTFCHGGQVVLSANDAEHFMWNNGSTTQDIVVESTGDYVVTITDANGCTAVSSVTSVHVNDQILSTILASGPTTFCQGENVMLKSELASTYLWNTGATTQEINVAISGNYQVTITDINGCIGISPVTAVIVHELPIAEIGASSETAFCQGNSVILSSNPAISYLWNDGSIDQQINVATSGQFIVTITDENGCNGISNPMLVTVNQAPPIPEPIVGESSAVCANSIKQYFVPLVNNTYYHWSAPLGASIIHGQATNQITLQFGPSFKNGTLSVVMYNECGLSPVRKLVINSVPTIPISISGSAYSNCNTTSVYKTNKIIGASAYTWSTNILGAVINSNPSPGDTMMTISFPLFTTGTISVVAVNSCGSSLVRTINVTGTPPTASKIFGVTNPCVGTLQNYYIAKIPGATSYEWTVPQGCVITSGANTNIIQVFIGNSAGDITVSGVNACGIGAPKKLSLPLPCSSLTSRKLASPALIIFPNPTSGTIQISFIGLEAAVGKMQFINIEGIVLESKTVEYSKGLNELSYDLSPFGKGVYLIQFITKHETQTVKVIND
;
A
#
# COMPACT_ATOMS: atom_id res chain seq x y z
N MET A 1 55.69 65.51 -19.75
CA MET A 1 55.13 64.82 -20.93
C MET A 1 55.26 63.28 -20.81
N GLU A 2 55.56 62.72 -19.63
CA GLU A 2 55.65 61.26 -19.40
C GLU A 2 54.49 60.68 -18.56
N LYS A 3 53.65 61.50 -17.92
CA LYS A 3 52.47 61.02 -17.15
C LYS A 3 51.18 60.86 -17.97
N ILE A 4 51.17 61.26 -19.24
CA ILE A 4 49.98 61.16 -20.12
C ILE A 4 50.04 59.92 -21.04
N ILE A 5 51.23 59.32 -21.24
CA ILE A 5 51.38 58.12 -22.08
C ILE A 5 51.14 56.82 -21.28
N ALA A 6 51.40 56.80 -19.96
CA ALA A 6 51.15 55.62 -19.12
C ALA A 6 49.64 55.36 -18.86
N ILE A 7 48.80 56.39 -18.85
CA ILE A 7 47.34 56.24 -18.69
C ILE A 7 46.68 55.81 -20.00
N ALA A 8 47.23 56.19 -21.16
CA ALA A 8 46.75 55.72 -22.46
C ALA A 8 47.08 54.23 -22.71
N TYR A 9 48.19 53.71 -22.19
CA TYR A 9 48.53 52.27 -22.32
C TYR A 9 47.74 51.38 -21.34
N PHE A 10 47.31 51.91 -20.19
CA PHE A 10 46.46 51.18 -19.24
C PHE A 10 44.97 51.16 -19.64
N ILE A 11 44.54 52.09 -20.50
CA ILE A 11 43.16 52.16 -21.02
C ILE A 11 43.00 51.44 -22.38
N LEU A 12 44.11 51.15 -23.09
CA LEU A 12 44.10 50.41 -24.37
C LEU A 12 44.39 48.90 -24.27
N VAL A 13 44.60 48.36 -23.07
CA VAL A 13 44.66 46.89 -22.81
C VAL A 13 43.49 46.42 -21.93
N SER A 14 42.53 47.30 -21.65
CA SER A 14 41.27 46.98 -20.95
C SER A 14 40.05 46.96 -21.88
N GLY A 15 40.26 46.98 -23.20
CA GLY A 15 39.22 46.77 -24.21
C GLY A 15 39.51 45.49 -24.99
N PHE A 16 38.56 44.55 -24.99
CA PHE A 16 38.64 43.22 -25.62
C PHE A 16 39.46 42.15 -24.89
N VAL A 17 39.12 41.88 -23.63
CA VAL A 17 38.88 40.49 -23.25
C VAL A 17 37.39 40.40 -23.01
N TYR A 18 36.66 39.95 -24.03
CA TYR A 18 35.37 39.32 -23.78
C TYR A 18 35.65 38.18 -22.80
N HIS A 19 35.25 38.33 -21.54
CA HIS A 19 34.94 37.17 -20.72
C HIS A 19 33.79 36.48 -21.44
N LEU A 20 34.13 35.57 -22.35
CA LEU A 20 33.27 34.50 -22.81
C LEU A 20 32.83 33.77 -21.54
N ASN A 21 31.67 34.15 -21.00
CA ASN A 21 30.99 33.36 -19.97
C ASN A 21 30.73 32.00 -20.60
N ALA A 22 31.56 31.02 -20.22
CA ALA A 22 31.38 29.64 -20.64
C ALA A 22 30.01 29.16 -20.13
N GLN A 23 29.26 28.52 -21.03
CA GLN A 23 28.01 27.83 -20.72
C GLN A 23 28.23 26.89 -19.53
N GLU A 24 27.35 26.93 -18.52
CA GLU A 24 27.42 25.97 -17.42
C GLU A 24 27.04 24.59 -17.98
N HIS A 25 28.00 23.67 -18.05
CA HIS A 25 27.74 22.30 -18.44
C HIS A 25 27.46 21.44 -17.20
N CYS A 26 26.38 20.67 -17.22
CA CYS A 26 26.10 19.61 -16.26
C CYS A 26 26.74 18.28 -16.74
N GLY A 27 27.24 17.49 -15.80
CA GLY A 27 27.88 16.19 -16.06
C GLY A 27 26.92 15.00 -16.07
N PHE A 28 25.62 15.23 -15.88
CA PHE A 28 24.59 14.20 -15.66
C PHE A 28 24.47 13.20 -16.82
N ASP A 29 24.29 13.64 -18.07
CA ASP A 29 23.98 12.75 -19.20
C ASP A 29 25.07 11.68 -19.41
N VAL A 30 26.33 12.08 -19.32
CA VAL A 30 27.49 11.19 -19.47
C VAL A 30 27.52 10.15 -18.36
N LEU A 31 27.30 10.61 -17.12
CA LEU A 31 27.33 9.76 -15.96
C LEU A 31 26.17 8.76 -15.99
N HIS A 32 24.96 9.22 -16.29
CA HIS A 32 23.78 8.38 -16.40
C HIS A 32 23.92 7.38 -17.55
N ALA A 33 24.26 7.83 -18.76
CA ALA A 33 24.40 6.93 -19.92
C ALA A 33 25.48 5.87 -19.70
N THR A 34 26.58 6.24 -19.05
CA THR A 34 27.68 5.30 -18.86
C THR A 34 27.47 4.37 -17.65
N LYS A 35 26.76 4.80 -16.59
CA LYS A 35 26.20 3.87 -15.59
C LYS A 35 25.16 2.93 -16.22
N MET A 36 24.26 3.44 -17.07
CA MET A 36 23.34 2.61 -17.84
C MET A 36 24.10 1.64 -18.76
N ALA A 37 25.29 1.96 -19.27
CA ALA A 37 26.07 1.01 -20.10
C ALA A 37 26.84 -0.04 -19.26
N ASN A 38 27.38 0.35 -18.11
CA ASN A 38 28.40 -0.45 -17.41
C ASN A 38 27.98 -1.00 -16.04
N ASP A 39 26.90 -0.49 -15.44
CA ASP A 39 26.42 -0.91 -14.11
C ASP A 39 25.05 -1.60 -14.24
N GLU A 40 25.04 -2.92 -14.05
CA GLU A 40 23.83 -3.74 -14.18
C GLU A 40 22.80 -3.46 -13.08
N ALA A 41 23.25 -3.25 -11.85
CA ALA A 41 22.36 -2.93 -10.74
C ALA A 41 21.69 -1.58 -10.97
N TYR A 42 22.47 -0.56 -11.38
CA TYR A 42 21.94 0.75 -11.74
C TYR A 42 20.93 0.65 -12.89
N ARG A 43 21.26 -0.07 -13.98
CA ARG A 43 20.32 -0.28 -15.10
C ARG A 43 18.99 -0.88 -14.67
N ASN A 44 19.05 -1.98 -13.93
CA ASN A 44 17.86 -2.71 -13.51
C ASN A 44 16.98 -1.82 -12.63
N GLN A 45 17.59 -1.07 -11.72
CA GLN A 45 16.90 -0.14 -10.86
C GLN A 45 16.29 1.04 -11.63
N MET A 46 17.00 1.62 -12.60
CA MET A 46 16.45 2.69 -13.43
C MET A 46 15.28 2.21 -14.30
N ASN A 47 15.35 0.98 -14.83
CA ASN A 47 14.27 0.39 -15.62
C ASN A 47 13.03 0.10 -14.75
N ASP A 48 13.21 -0.46 -13.55
CA ASP A 48 12.15 -0.68 -12.57
C ASP A 48 11.51 0.66 -12.12
N MET A 49 12.34 1.66 -11.80
CA MET A 49 11.87 2.99 -11.44
C MET A 49 11.05 3.64 -12.57
N GLU A 50 11.52 3.55 -13.82
CA GLU A 50 10.79 4.07 -14.97
C GLU A 50 9.44 3.37 -15.17
N PHE A 51 9.40 2.05 -15.02
CA PHE A 51 8.17 1.27 -15.09
C PHE A 51 7.14 1.73 -14.05
N LYS A 52 7.58 1.92 -12.80
CA LYS A 52 6.71 2.38 -11.69
C LYS A 52 6.24 3.81 -11.88
N ILE A 53 7.11 4.72 -12.32
CA ILE A 53 6.74 6.12 -12.62
C ILE A 53 5.64 6.16 -13.69
N LYS A 54 5.78 5.39 -14.77
CA LYS A 54 4.76 5.31 -15.82
C LYS A 54 3.43 4.78 -15.29
N ALA A 55 3.46 3.74 -14.45
CA ALA A 55 2.25 3.20 -13.82
C ALA A 55 1.53 4.24 -12.93
N ILE A 56 2.29 5.02 -12.16
CA ILE A 56 1.75 6.08 -11.29
C ILE A 56 1.17 7.23 -12.13
N LEU A 57 1.89 7.67 -13.17
CA LEU A 57 1.43 8.75 -14.06
C LEU A 57 0.16 8.34 -14.84
N LYS A 58 0.00 7.06 -15.18
CA LYS A 58 -1.20 6.51 -15.85
C LYS A 58 -2.40 6.44 -14.91
N SER A 59 -2.21 5.96 -13.68
CA SER A 59 -3.29 5.71 -12.71
C SER A 59 -3.84 6.96 -12.02
N GLN A 60 -3.07 8.06 -11.95
CA GLN A 60 -3.39 9.16 -11.02
C GLN A 60 -3.39 10.59 -11.62
N LYS A 61 -3.46 10.73 -12.95
CA LYS A 61 -3.45 12.04 -13.63
C LYS A 61 -4.52 13.05 -13.14
N GLN A 62 -5.63 12.58 -12.54
CA GLN A 62 -6.70 13.45 -12.02
C GLN A 62 -6.70 13.63 -10.49
N ASN A 63 -6.29 12.63 -9.69
CA ASN A 63 -6.38 12.70 -8.22
C ASN A 63 -5.27 13.55 -7.57
N TYR A 64 -4.07 13.61 -8.16
CA TYR A 64 -2.96 14.38 -7.56
C TYR A 64 -3.06 15.90 -7.71
N ARG A 65 -3.90 16.39 -8.63
CA ARG A 65 -4.01 17.83 -8.92
C ARG A 65 -4.88 18.60 -7.92
N SER A 66 -5.63 17.90 -7.06
CA SER A 66 -6.62 18.53 -6.17
C SER A 66 -6.26 18.51 -4.67
N GLN A 67 -5.45 17.54 -4.15
CA GLN A 67 -5.10 17.46 -2.72
C GLN A 67 -3.72 16.78 -2.43
N SER A 68 -2.63 17.32 -2.95
CA SER A 68 -1.28 16.76 -2.74
C SER A 68 -0.53 17.43 -1.56
N PRO A 69 0.08 16.68 -0.62
CA PRO A 69 0.91 17.25 0.45
C PRO A 69 2.21 17.85 -0.09
N ILE A 70 2.72 18.88 0.60
CA ILE A 70 4.07 19.42 0.40
C ILE A 70 5.05 18.45 1.06
N TYR A 71 6.08 18.02 0.33
CA TYR A 71 7.13 17.15 0.86
C TYR A 71 8.32 17.97 1.33
N ASP A 72 8.70 17.85 2.60
CA ASP A 72 9.92 18.43 3.15
C ASP A 72 11.08 17.44 2.98
N VAL A 73 12.13 17.86 2.27
CA VAL A 73 13.33 17.05 1.97
C VAL A 73 14.49 17.57 2.83
N PRO A 74 15.00 16.76 3.77
CA PRO A 74 16.17 17.12 4.55
C PRO A 74 17.44 17.13 3.70
N VAL A 75 18.16 18.25 3.71
CA VAL A 75 19.39 18.47 2.95
C VAL A 75 20.58 18.54 3.89
N VAL A 76 21.64 17.83 3.54
CA VAL A 76 22.95 18.01 4.14
C VAL A 76 23.95 18.49 3.10
N VAL A 77 24.69 19.55 3.42
CA VAL A 77 25.69 20.15 2.56
C VAL A 77 27.07 19.81 3.09
N HIS A 78 27.82 19.02 2.33
CA HIS A 78 29.21 18.64 2.62
C HIS A 78 30.15 19.58 1.86
N VAL A 79 30.84 20.48 2.55
CA VAL A 79 31.81 21.41 1.98
C VAL A 79 33.20 20.79 2.04
N LEU A 80 33.74 20.41 0.89
CA LEU A 80 35.05 19.78 0.74
C LEU A 80 36.05 20.86 0.32
N HIS A 81 36.70 21.45 1.31
CA HIS A 81 37.56 22.62 1.13
C HIS A 81 39.04 22.26 1.07
N LEU A 82 39.89 23.21 0.72
CA LEU A 82 41.35 23.06 0.57
C LEU A 82 42.12 23.51 1.83
N GLY A 83 41.45 23.60 2.98
CA GLY A 83 42.02 24.07 4.24
C GLY A 83 41.86 25.59 4.51
N GLU A 84 41.14 26.32 3.65
CA GLU A 84 40.88 27.75 3.85
C GLU A 84 39.91 28.03 5.02
N ALA A 85 39.87 29.27 5.52
CA ALA A 85 38.92 29.69 6.55
C ALA A 85 37.48 29.76 6.01
N ILE A 86 36.48 29.57 6.87
CA ILE A 86 35.06 29.67 6.49
C ILE A 86 34.77 31.05 5.88
N GLY A 87 34.10 31.07 4.74
CA GLY A 87 33.82 32.26 3.93
C GLY A 87 34.89 32.60 2.89
N THR A 88 35.96 31.81 2.75
CA THR A 88 37.05 32.08 1.80
C THR A 88 37.32 30.92 0.87
N GLY A 89 37.65 31.22 -0.39
CA GLY A 89 38.00 30.22 -1.41
C GLY A 89 36.90 29.17 -1.56
N THR A 90 37.27 27.90 -1.39
CA THR A 90 36.35 26.75 -1.52
C THR A 90 35.57 26.47 -0.23
N ASN A 91 35.98 27.04 0.92
CA ASN A 91 35.29 26.92 2.19
C ASN A 91 34.18 27.96 2.34
N ILE A 92 33.16 27.92 1.47
CA ILE A 92 32.08 28.92 1.37
C ILE A 92 31.32 29.15 2.69
N SER A 93 30.79 30.35 2.92
CA SER A 93 30.09 30.71 4.17
C SER A 93 28.73 30.02 4.33
N ASP A 94 28.26 29.88 5.57
CA ASP A 94 26.90 29.37 5.87
C ASP A 94 25.81 30.25 5.24
N ALA A 95 26.05 31.57 5.14
CA ALA A 95 25.11 32.50 4.50
C ALA A 95 24.96 32.22 3.00
N GLN A 96 26.06 31.87 2.30
CA GLN A 96 26.00 31.45 0.89
C GLN A 96 25.20 30.16 0.73
N ILE A 97 25.42 29.17 1.60
CA ILE A 97 24.70 27.89 1.57
C ILE A 97 23.21 28.11 1.85
N LYS A 98 22.86 28.81 2.93
CA LYS A 98 21.47 29.12 3.28
C LYS A 98 20.77 29.92 2.17
N GLY A 99 21.46 30.88 1.56
CA GLY A 99 20.95 31.63 0.42
C GLY A 99 20.68 30.75 -0.80
N ALA A 100 21.55 29.78 -1.10
CA ALA A 100 21.34 28.85 -2.20
C ALA A 100 20.17 27.88 -1.94
N ILE A 101 20.02 27.37 -0.71
CA ILE A 101 18.86 26.54 -0.31
C ILE A 101 17.55 27.35 -0.37
N GLN A 102 17.60 28.62 0.02
CA GLN A 102 16.44 29.51 -0.14
C GLN A 102 16.07 29.70 -1.61
N THR A 103 17.04 29.92 -2.49
CA THR A 103 16.79 29.99 -3.94
C THR A 103 16.21 28.68 -4.46
N LEU A 104 16.76 27.54 -4.06
CA LEU A 104 16.22 26.21 -4.41
C LEU A 104 14.74 26.08 -4.03
N ASN A 105 14.35 26.49 -2.81
CA ASN A 105 12.96 26.52 -2.38
C ASN A 105 12.11 27.49 -3.19
N ASN A 106 12.61 28.69 -3.47
CA ASN A 106 11.87 29.67 -4.26
C ASN A 106 11.53 29.11 -5.65
N GLU A 107 12.46 28.41 -6.29
CA GLU A 107 12.25 27.83 -7.62
C GLU A 107 11.35 26.58 -7.59
N PHE A 108 11.56 25.63 -6.67
CA PHE A 108 10.72 24.42 -6.55
C PHE A 108 9.30 24.73 -6.04
N ARG A 109 9.13 25.80 -5.26
CA ARG A 109 7.82 26.27 -4.80
C ARG A 109 7.20 27.32 -5.69
N ASN A 110 7.83 27.64 -6.83
CA ASN A 110 7.35 28.60 -7.81
C ASN A 110 6.98 29.96 -7.20
N SER A 111 7.85 30.47 -6.33
CA SER A 111 7.62 31.73 -5.61
C SER A 111 7.65 32.97 -6.53
N ASN A 112 8.25 32.84 -7.72
CA ASN A 112 8.27 33.85 -8.79
C ASN A 112 7.03 33.77 -9.71
N GLY A 113 6.23 32.71 -9.64
CA GLY A 113 4.97 32.55 -10.37
C GLY A 113 5.11 32.23 -11.87
N THR A 114 6.29 31.88 -12.37
CA THR A 114 6.55 31.64 -13.80
C THR A 114 6.34 30.21 -14.27
N GLY A 115 6.29 29.26 -13.34
CA GLY A 115 6.12 27.82 -13.56
C GLY A 115 5.00 27.20 -12.75
N VAL A 116 5.21 25.96 -12.31
CA VAL A 116 4.32 25.23 -11.40
C VAL A 116 4.98 25.04 -10.04
N ASP A 117 4.20 25.11 -8.96
CA ASP A 117 4.66 24.71 -7.62
C ASP A 117 4.85 23.20 -7.58
N MET A 118 6.09 22.72 -7.53
CA MET A 118 6.46 21.31 -7.47
C MET A 118 5.97 20.63 -6.18
N GLN A 119 5.59 21.43 -5.16
CA GLN A 119 5.18 20.99 -3.82
C GLN A 119 6.26 20.14 -3.13
N ILE A 120 7.52 20.52 -3.35
CA ILE A 120 8.70 19.97 -2.69
C ILE A 120 9.43 21.14 -2.06
N ASN A 121 9.72 21.04 -0.77
CA ASN A 121 10.44 22.01 0.02
C ASN A 121 11.72 21.35 0.56
N PHE A 122 12.77 22.13 0.75
CA PHE A 122 14.08 21.67 1.21
C PHE A 122 14.42 22.40 2.50
N CYS A 123 14.82 21.65 3.52
CA CYS A 123 15.35 22.21 4.75
C CYS A 123 16.82 21.83 4.87
N LEU A 124 17.67 22.69 5.44
CA LEU A 124 18.92 22.19 5.98
C LEU A 124 18.57 21.28 7.16
N ALA A 125 19.14 20.08 7.17
CA ALA A 125 18.86 19.10 8.20
C ALA A 125 19.20 19.67 9.58
N VAL A 126 18.19 19.75 10.45
CA VAL A 126 18.32 20.23 11.83
C VAL A 126 18.58 19.08 12.81
N ARG A 127 18.51 17.83 12.33
CA ARG A 127 18.96 16.63 13.02
C ARG A 127 20.02 15.91 12.18
N ASP A 128 21.07 15.43 12.82
CA ASP A 128 22.05 14.53 12.20
C ASP A 128 21.52 13.08 12.16
N PRO A 129 22.20 12.13 11.48
CA PRO A 129 21.77 10.74 11.42
C PRO A 129 21.66 10.03 12.77
N ASN A 130 22.26 10.58 13.82
CA ASN A 130 22.17 10.07 15.19
C ASN A 130 21.08 10.79 16.01
N GLY A 131 20.30 11.68 15.39
CA GLY A 131 19.23 12.46 16.03
C GLY A 131 19.69 13.72 16.77
N ASN A 132 20.98 14.07 16.74
CA ASN A 132 21.49 15.26 17.44
C ASN A 132 21.15 16.55 16.67
N PRO A 133 21.03 17.72 17.34
CA PRO A 133 20.94 19.00 16.66
C PRO A 133 22.08 19.20 15.64
N SER A 134 21.73 19.60 14.42
CA SER A 134 22.70 19.88 13.36
C SER A 134 22.38 21.19 12.65
N THR A 135 23.39 21.77 11.99
CA THR A 135 23.21 22.88 11.06
C THR A 135 22.89 22.41 9.64
N GLY A 136 23.01 21.10 9.38
CA GLY A 136 22.92 20.51 8.04
C GLY A 136 24.12 20.84 7.16
N ILE A 137 25.21 21.38 7.72
CA ILE A 137 26.41 21.79 6.99
C ILE A 137 27.63 21.10 7.61
N ASN A 138 28.22 20.16 6.88
CA ASN A 138 29.45 19.48 7.25
C ASN A 138 30.62 20.09 6.46
N ARG A 139 31.77 20.30 7.11
CA ARG A 139 32.95 20.87 6.47
C ARG A 139 34.13 19.93 6.69
N VAL A 140 34.76 19.50 5.60
CA VAL A 140 35.90 18.57 5.66
C VAL A 140 37.00 19.03 4.73
N ASN A 141 38.25 18.92 5.20
CA ASN A 141 39.40 19.21 4.37
C ASN A 141 39.61 18.08 3.34
N GLY A 142 39.33 18.37 2.07
CA GLY A 142 39.42 17.40 0.98
C GLY A 142 40.85 17.06 0.57
N THR A 143 41.87 17.82 1.00
CA THR A 143 43.28 17.58 0.61
C THR A 143 43.84 16.27 1.14
N VAL A 144 43.15 15.61 2.06
CA VAL A 144 43.51 14.27 2.57
C VAL A 144 43.34 13.18 1.51
N VAL A 145 42.52 13.41 0.47
CA VAL A 145 42.36 12.49 -0.66
C VAL A 145 43.40 12.80 -1.73
N PRO A 146 44.22 11.83 -2.16
CA PRO A 146 45.22 12.03 -3.20
C PRO A 146 44.62 12.68 -4.46
N LYS A 147 45.32 13.68 -5.01
CA LYS A 147 44.94 14.44 -6.23
C LYS A 147 43.72 15.36 -6.10
N TYR A 148 43.05 15.42 -4.95
CA TYR A 148 41.92 16.34 -4.75
C TYR A 148 42.31 17.82 -4.86
N SER A 149 43.47 18.21 -4.31
CA SER A 149 43.96 19.60 -4.40
C SER A 149 44.28 20.05 -5.84
N ILE A 150 44.52 19.11 -6.75
CA ILE A 150 44.90 19.37 -8.15
C ILE A 150 43.65 19.47 -9.02
N GLY A 151 42.83 18.41 -9.01
CA GLY A 151 41.68 18.23 -9.89
C GLY A 151 40.31 18.23 -9.22
N GLY A 152 40.24 18.30 -7.88
CA GLY A 152 39.00 18.13 -7.14
C GLY A 152 38.50 16.69 -7.24
N ILE A 153 37.22 16.50 -7.55
CA ILE A 153 36.57 15.18 -7.62
C ILE A 153 36.56 14.63 -9.05
N SER A 154 36.90 13.34 -9.18
CA SER A 154 36.79 12.61 -10.45
C SER A 154 35.33 12.33 -10.77
N ASN A 155 34.90 12.60 -11.98
CA ASN A 155 33.86 11.77 -12.61
C ASN A 155 34.55 10.43 -12.99
N PRO A 156 33.96 9.23 -12.78
CA PRO A 156 34.56 7.88 -12.83
C PRO A 156 35.57 7.50 -13.95
N TYR A 157 35.82 8.36 -14.94
CA TYR A 157 36.62 8.10 -16.12
C TYR A 157 37.97 8.85 -16.15
N TYR A 158 38.26 9.74 -15.19
CA TYR A 158 39.49 10.55 -15.18
C TYR A 158 40.41 10.23 -13.99
N ASN A 159 41.63 9.75 -14.27
CA ASN A 159 42.61 9.32 -13.25
C ASN A 159 43.51 10.45 -12.69
N THR A 160 43.29 11.70 -13.11
CA THR A 160 44.11 12.86 -12.76
C THR A 160 43.63 13.58 -11.49
N CYS A 161 42.57 13.07 -10.84
CA CYS A 161 41.80 13.78 -9.79
C CYS A 161 41.51 12.87 -8.60
N GLY A 162 40.94 13.43 -7.53
CA GLY A 162 40.56 12.65 -6.35
C GLY A 162 39.44 11.68 -6.66
N ASN A 163 39.61 10.40 -6.30
CA ASN A 163 38.63 9.35 -6.56
C ASN A 163 37.27 9.70 -5.93
N GLU A 164 36.19 9.67 -6.71
CA GLU A 164 34.84 10.09 -6.28
C GLU A 164 34.41 9.45 -4.97
N LYS A 165 34.56 8.11 -4.87
CA LYS A 165 34.19 7.35 -3.70
C LYS A 165 34.99 7.80 -2.48
N ALA A 166 36.32 7.91 -2.61
CA ALA A 166 37.19 8.37 -1.52
C ALA A 166 36.87 9.80 -1.08
N VAL A 167 36.50 10.68 -2.01
CA VAL A 167 36.12 12.07 -1.73
C VAL A 167 34.78 12.13 -0.99
N LYS A 168 33.75 11.43 -1.47
CA LYS A 168 32.43 11.35 -0.80
C LYS A 168 32.49 10.60 0.54
N ASP A 169 33.41 9.65 0.69
CA ASP A 169 33.64 8.92 1.94
C ASP A 169 34.12 9.81 3.10
N LEU A 170 34.71 10.98 2.80
CA LEU A 170 35.12 11.96 3.81
C LEU A 170 33.93 12.55 4.59
N SER A 171 32.77 12.66 3.96
CA SER A 171 31.55 13.17 4.59
C SER A 171 30.34 12.79 3.76
N LYS A 172 29.49 11.94 4.30
CA LYS A 172 28.21 11.53 3.71
C LYS A 172 27.25 11.11 4.82
N TRP A 173 25.97 11.35 4.63
CA TRP A 173 24.90 10.86 5.51
C TRP A 173 24.04 9.83 4.78
N PRO A 174 23.26 9.00 5.50
CA PRO A 174 22.38 8.00 4.90
C PRO A 174 21.50 8.63 3.81
N PHE A 175 21.64 8.15 2.58
CA PHE A 175 20.86 8.65 1.45
C PHE A 175 19.36 8.33 1.65
N GLU A 176 19.08 7.37 2.54
CA GLU A 176 17.78 6.98 3.04
C GLU A 176 17.13 8.01 3.99
N SER A 177 17.75 9.16 4.23
CA SER A 177 17.14 10.16 5.12
C SER A 177 17.50 11.58 4.73
N TYR A 178 18.55 11.76 3.92
CA TYR A 178 19.10 13.05 3.60
C TYR A 178 19.51 13.15 2.12
N LEU A 179 19.13 14.26 1.48
CA LEU A 179 19.69 14.65 0.21
C LEU A 179 21.10 15.17 0.45
N ASN A 180 22.10 14.40 -0.01
CA ASN A 180 23.50 14.74 0.13
C ASN A 180 23.93 15.70 -0.99
N ILE A 181 24.53 16.83 -0.63
CA ILE A 181 25.05 17.82 -1.57
C ILE A 181 26.54 18.04 -1.27
N TRP A 182 27.41 17.56 -2.14
CA TRP A 182 28.86 17.75 -2.03
C TRP A 182 29.30 18.99 -2.79
N VAL A 183 29.75 19.98 -2.03
CA VAL A 183 30.34 21.21 -2.56
C VAL A 183 31.85 21.01 -2.67
N VAL A 184 32.37 21.06 -3.89
CA VAL A 184 33.76 20.71 -4.19
C VAL A 184 34.55 21.86 -4.81
N SER A 185 35.88 21.73 -4.76
CA SER A 185 36.81 22.71 -5.32
C SER A 185 36.83 22.72 -6.86
N LYS A 186 36.80 21.53 -7.49
CA LYS A 186 36.85 21.30 -8.95
C LYS A 186 36.15 19.98 -9.31
N ILE A 187 35.73 19.86 -10.57
CA ILE A 187 35.19 18.62 -11.15
C ILE A 187 36.01 18.29 -12.40
N CYS A 188 36.48 17.06 -12.51
CA CYS A 188 37.34 16.66 -13.63
C CYS A 188 36.57 16.19 -14.86
N GLY A 189 37.10 16.55 -16.03
CA GLY A 189 36.55 16.16 -17.33
C GLY A 189 36.04 17.32 -18.19
N GLY A 190 36.25 18.59 -17.80
CA GLY A 190 35.88 19.76 -18.61
C GLY A 190 35.31 20.91 -17.77
N ASN A 191 34.59 21.83 -18.42
CA ASN A 191 33.88 22.96 -17.78
C ASN A 191 32.56 22.52 -17.11
N ILE A 192 32.62 21.50 -16.25
CA ILE A 192 31.43 20.96 -15.56
C ILE A 192 31.17 21.78 -14.28
N SER A 193 29.95 22.32 -14.15
CA SER A 193 29.53 23.16 -13.02
C SER A 193 28.92 22.35 -11.87
N GLY A 194 28.29 21.23 -12.22
CA GLY A 194 27.73 20.25 -11.30
C GLY A 194 27.40 18.94 -12.03
N TYR A 195 27.08 17.91 -11.26
CA TYR A 195 26.43 16.71 -11.75
C TYR A 195 25.62 16.07 -10.61
N ALA A 196 24.61 15.31 -10.96
CA ALA A 196 23.84 14.48 -10.04
C ALA A 196 23.79 13.03 -10.51
N THR A 197 23.28 12.15 -9.67
CA THR A 197 22.83 10.81 -10.06
C THR A 197 21.33 10.72 -9.87
N PHE A 198 20.64 9.92 -10.69
CA PHE A 198 19.34 9.44 -10.29
C PHE A 198 19.46 8.55 -9.05
N GLN A 199 18.38 8.48 -8.26
CA GLN A 199 18.33 7.66 -7.06
C GLN A 199 18.40 6.17 -7.41
N SER A 200 19.56 5.60 -7.18
CA SER A 200 19.94 4.23 -7.48
C SER A 200 20.16 3.37 -6.24
N GLY A 201 19.67 3.81 -5.08
CA GLY A 201 19.89 3.08 -3.83
C GLY A 201 21.35 3.08 -3.37
N SER A 202 22.19 3.92 -3.97
CA SER A 202 23.62 4.00 -3.64
C SER A 202 23.82 5.04 -2.53
N VAL A 203 24.66 4.70 -1.55
CA VAL A 203 25.12 5.65 -0.51
C VAL A 203 25.91 6.85 -1.07
N TYR A 204 26.21 6.85 -2.37
CA TYR A 204 26.88 7.94 -3.08
C TYR A 204 25.94 8.76 -3.97
N ASP A 205 24.63 8.47 -3.93
CA ASP A 205 23.64 9.25 -4.65
C ASP A 205 23.47 10.64 -4.03
N GLY A 206 23.33 11.64 -4.91
CA GLY A 206 23.23 13.04 -4.51
C GLY A 206 23.81 13.98 -5.56
N VAL A 207 23.98 15.24 -5.15
CA VAL A 207 24.45 16.31 -6.02
C VAL A 207 25.90 16.63 -5.72
N VAL A 208 26.73 16.76 -6.75
CA VAL A 208 28.09 17.27 -6.67
C VAL A 208 28.15 18.59 -7.42
N ILE A 209 28.59 19.65 -6.76
CA ILE A 209 28.53 21.01 -7.31
C ILE A 209 29.77 21.81 -6.94
N LEU A 210 30.23 22.66 -7.86
CA LEU A 210 31.36 23.56 -7.57
C LEU A 210 30.98 24.59 -6.50
N SER A 211 31.91 24.85 -5.58
CA SER A 211 31.78 25.92 -4.57
C SER A 211 31.43 27.28 -5.15
N THR A 212 31.90 27.61 -6.35
CA THR A 212 31.60 28.86 -7.06
C THR A 212 30.16 28.99 -7.53
N GLN A 213 29.40 27.88 -7.59
CA GLN A 213 28.00 27.86 -8.02
C GLN A 213 27.01 27.94 -6.86
N ILE A 214 27.48 27.81 -5.61
CA ILE A 214 26.62 27.93 -4.41
C ILE A 214 26.49 29.40 -4.03
N THR A 215 25.52 30.07 -4.66
CA THR A 215 25.11 31.44 -4.35
C THR A 215 23.60 31.57 -4.48
N SER A 216 23.01 32.61 -3.88
CA SER A 216 21.57 32.90 -4.03
C SER A 216 21.16 33.33 -5.44
N THR A 217 22.11 33.63 -6.33
CA THR A 217 21.85 34.13 -7.70
C THR A 217 21.97 33.07 -8.78
N LYS A 218 22.49 31.89 -8.43
CA LYS A 218 22.78 30.80 -9.35
C LYS A 218 21.72 29.70 -9.22
N ILE A 219 21.43 29.06 -10.34
CA ILE A 219 20.36 28.06 -10.50
C ILE A 219 20.90 26.68 -10.83
N THR A 220 22.22 26.55 -10.92
CA THR A 220 22.92 25.27 -11.08
C THR A 220 22.46 24.27 -10.03
N LEU A 221 22.31 24.69 -8.77
CA LEU A 221 21.81 23.81 -7.70
C LEU A 221 20.39 23.31 -8.00
N THR A 222 19.48 24.20 -8.44
CA THR A 222 18.12 23.84 -8.84
C THR A 222 18.11 22.84 -9.98
N HIS A 223 18.96 23.04 -10.98
CA HIS A 223 19.14 22.15 -12.13
C HIS A 223 19.61 20.76 -11.70
N GLU A 224 20.70 20.66 -10.93
CA GLU A 224 21.25 19.38 -10.48
C GLU A 224 20.29 18.62 -9.55
N VAL A 225 19.59 19.34 -8.66
CA VAL A 225 18.57 18.76 -7.79
C VAL A 225 17.37 18.25 -8.61
N GLY A 226 17.04 18.89 -9.74
CA GLY A 226 16.02 18.39 -10.66
C GLY A 226 16.32 16.98 -11.16
N HIS A 227 17.58 16.68 -11.47
CA HIS A 227 17.99 15.32 -11.85
C HIS A 227 17.76 14.31 -10.71
N MET A 228 17.98 14.67 -9.43
CA MET A 228 17.68 13.76 -8.30
C MET A 228 16.21 13.33 -8.22
N PHE A 229 15.30 14.11 -8.83
CA PHE A 229 13.87 13.79 -8.98
C PHE A 229 13.53 13.23 -10.37
N ASN A 230 14.49 12.53 -10.99
CA ASN A 230 14.35 11.81 -12.25
C ASN A 230 13.90 12.69 -13.44
N LEU A 231 14.30 13.96 -13.43
CA LEU A 231 14.13 14.86 -14.57
C LEU A 231 15.36 14.78 -15.47
N PHE A 232 15.15 14.55 -16.76
CA PHE A 232 16.19 14.60 -17.77
C PHE A 232 16.38 16.04 -18.25
N HIS A 233 17.48 16.31 -18.96
CA HIS A 233 17.60 17.53 -19.74
C HIS A 233 16.48 17.62 -20.76
N THR A 234 15.90 18.81 -21.00
CA THR A 234 14.80 19.01 -21.96
C THR A 234 15.19 18.70 -23.41
N PHE A 235 16.50 18.68 -23.71
CA PHE A 235 17.08 18.29 -25.00
C PHE A 235 17.60 16.84 -25.02
N ASN A 236 17.26 16.02 -24.03
CA ASN A 236 17.72 14.63 -23.95
C ASN A 236 17.36 13.85 -25.22
N GLY A 237 18.33 13.10 -25.76
CA GLY A 237 18.15 12.37 -27.02
C GLY A 237 18.53 13.15 -28.30
N ASP A 238 19.16 14.33 -28.18
CA ASP A 238 19.66 15.12 -29.32
C ASP A 238 20.92 14.55 -30.02
N GLY A 239 21.43 13.42 -29.52
CA GLY A 239 22.58 12.70 -30.07
C GLY A 239 23.92 12.97 -29.36
N THR A 240 23.96 13.79 -28.31
CA THR A 240 25.21 14.19 -27.65
C THR A 240 25.51 13.50 -26.31
N ASN A 241 25.52 12.17 -26.29
CA ASN A 241 26.14 11.43 -25.18
C ASN A 241 27.67 11.38 -25.34
N VAL A 242 28.31 12.54 -25.21
CA VAL A 242 29.72 12.88 -24.86
C VAL A 242 30.85 11.89 -25.23
N THR A 243 30.82 11.28 -26.40
CA THR A 243 32.04 10.64 -26.96
C THR A 243 32.32 10.94 -28.41
N ILE A 244 31.41 11.60 -29.14
CA ILE A 244 31.65 12.00 -30.54
C ILE A 244 31.13 13.42 -30.77
N PRO A 245 31.97 14.39 -31.17
CA PRO A 245 31.49 15.67 -31.68
C PRO A 245 30.68 15.39 -32.94
N GLY A 246 29.37 15.55 -32.86
CA GLY A 246 28.43 15.32 -33.96
C GLY A 246 27.38 16.44 -34.04
N PRO A 247 26.70 16.60 -35.18
CA PRO A 247 25.63 17.57 -35.31
C PRO A 247 24.46 17.22 -34.37
N HIS A 248 23.92 18.20 -33.64
CA HIS A 248 22.74 18.00 -32.80
C HIS A 248 21.50 17.75 -33.66
N PHE A 249 20.75 16.70 -33.33
CA PHE A 249 19.51 16.32 -33.99
C PHE A 249 18.31 16.65 -33.10
N CYS A 250 17.13 16.84 -33.71
CA CYS A 250 15.92 16.99 -32.92
C CYS A 250 15.60 15.65 -32.26
N PRO A 251 15.41 15.61 -30.92
CA PRO A 251 14.97 14.40 -30.24
C PRO A 251 13.66 13.87 -30.84
N ALA A 252 13.49 12.54 -30.85
CA ALA A 252 12.22 11.94 -31.22
C ALA A 252 11.13 12.36 -30.23
N ASP A 253 9.92 12.63 -30.73
CA ASP A 253 8.77 13.08 -29.92
C ASP A 253 7.46 12.36 -30.31
N THR A 254 7.57 11.20 -30.97
CA THR A 254 6.40 10.39 -31.38
C THR A 254 5.69 9.74 -30.20
N ALA A 255 6.41 9.50 -29.10
CA ALA A 255 5.89 9.05 -27.81
C ALA A 255 6.61 9.81 -26.69
N CYS A 256 6.17 11.05 -26.42
CA CYS A 256 6.79 11.98 -25.46
C CYS A 256 6.94 11.46 -24.01
N SER A 257 6.26 10.37 -23.65
CA SER A 257 6.44 9.66 -22.37
C SER A 257 7.66 8.72 -22.34
N ASP A 258 8.20 8.38 -23.51
CA ASP A 258 9.23 7.37 -23.72
C ASP A 258 10.46 7.92 -24.44
N ASN A 259 10.26 8.98 -25.23
CA ASN A 259 11.29 9.68 -25.97
C ASN A 259 11.65 11.01 -25.29
N GLY A 260 12.71 11.67 -25.79
CA GLY A 260 13.12 12.97 -25.26
C GLY A 260 13.49 12.94 -23.78
N ASP A 261 13.03 13.95 -23.04
CA ASP A 261 13.14 14.06 -21.59
C ASP A 261 12.05 13.29 -20.83
N ARG A 262 11.21 12.55 -21.56
CA ARG A 262 10.07 11.76 -21.06
C ARG A 262 8.98 12.60 -20.41
N VAL A 263 8.86 13.86 -20.82
CA VAL A 263 7.83 14.79 -20.37
C VAL A 263 7.12 15.42 -21.57
N CYS A 264 5.80 15.28 -21.62
CA CYS A 264 5.02 15.66 -22.81
C CYS A 264 4.71 17.15 -22.95
N ASP A 265 4.92 17.95 -21.90
CA ASP A 265 4.73 19.40 -21.93
C ASP A 265 6.05 20.17 -21.97
N THR A 266 7.12 19.50 -22.40
CA THR A 266 8.44 20.07 -22.73
C THR A 266 8.78 19.69 -24.17
N PRO A 267 8.48 20.56 -25.15
CA PRO A 267 8.76 20.31 -26.56
C PRO A 267 10.21 19.94 -26.84
N PRO A 268 10.45 19.01 -27.79
CA PRO A 268 11.79 18.62 -28.19
C PRO A 268 12.55 19.84 -28.73
N HIS A 269 13.83 19.94 -28.38
CA HIS A 269 14.75 20.94 -28.93
C HIS A 269 16.20 20.43 -28.82
N LYS A 270 17.14 21.09 -29.50
CA LYS A 270 18.56 20.73 -29.42
C LYS A 270 19.25 21.48 -28.29
N GLN A 271 20.31 20.90 -27.74
CA GLN A 271 21.26 21.67 -26.94
C GLN A 271 21.82 22.81 -27.80
N GLY A 272 21.75 24.06 -27.31
CA GLY A 272 22.21 25.23 -28.06
C GLY A 272 21.15 25.95 -28.90
N ASP A 273 19.92 25.45 -28.98
CA ASP A 273 18.83 26.13 -29.69
C ASP A 273 18.33 27.35 -28.88
N TYR A 274 18.87 28.53 -29.16
CA TYR A 274 18.52 29.78 -28.48
C TYR A 274 17.70 30.76 -29.34
N GLY A 275 17.31 30.35 -30.55
CA GLY A 275 16.56 31.17 -31.50
C GLY A 275 15.15 31.55 -31.01
N LEU A 276 14.49 32.49 -31.69
CA LEU A 276 13.09 32.88 -31.40
C LEU A 276 12.05 31.84 -31.84
N THR A 277 12.48 30.82 -32.59
CA THR A 277 11.64 29.73 -33.13
C THR A 277 12.25 28.38 -32.76
N ASN A 278 11.42 27.37 -32.48
CA ASN A 278 11.87 26.01 -32.17
C ASN A 278 11.93 25.16 -33.46
N PRO A 279 13.12 24.87 -34.02
CA PRO A 279 13.27 24.14 -35.28
C PRO A 279 12.89 22.66 -35.18
N CYS A 280 12.67 22.12 -33.98
CA CYS A 280 12.31 20.73 -33.74
C CYS A 280 10.80 20.51 -33.60
N THR A 281 9.99 21.56 -33.71
CA THR A 281 8.53 21.46 -33.68
C THR A 281 7.91 21.83 -35.04
N PRO A 282 6.83 21.16 -35.48
CA PRO A 282 6.21 21.41 -36.79
C PRO A 282 5.78 22.87 -37.03
N ASN A 283 5.45 23.61 -35.96
CA ASN A 283 4.95 24.98 -36.04
C ASN A 283 6.03 26.04 -35.78
N GLY A 284 7.26 25.65 -35.43
CA GLY A 284 8.33 26.60 -35.09
C GLY A 284 8.12 27.37 -33.78
N ILE A 285 7.12 27.01 -32.97
CA ILE A 285 6.71 27.73 -31.76
C ILE A 285 7.47 27.16 -30.56
N TRP A 286 8.19 28.01 -29.83
CA TRP A 286 8.56 27.71 -28.45
C TRP A 286 7.31 27.82 -27.58
N ASP A 287 7.04 26.80 -26.78
CA ASP A 287 6.14 26.96 -25.64
C ASP A 287 6.89 27.60 -24.45
N ASN A 288 6.35 27.42 -23.25
CA ASN A 288 6.96 27.88 -22.01
C ASN A 288 8.28 27.15 -21.62
N SER A 289 8.68 26.07 -22.32
CA SER A 289 9.88 25.25 -22.02
C SER A 289 11.22 25.90 -22.40
N ARG A 290 11.23 26.98 -23.20
CA ARG A 290 12.48 27.68 -23.59
C ARG A 290 13.29 28.15 -22.37
N TYR A 291 12.61 28.46 -21.28
CA TYR A 291 13.23 28.87 -20.02
C TYR A 291 12.96 27.81 -18.96
N ASN A 292 13.45 26.59 -19.17
CA ASN A 292 13.30 25.49 -18.23
C ASN A 292 14.56 25.30 -17.38
N PHE A 293 14.39 24.98 -16.09
CA PHE A 293 15.54 24.68 -15.22
C PHE A 293 16.36 23.49 -15.71
N MET A 294 15.78 22.54 -16.44
CA MET A 294 16.45 21.36 -16.99
C MET A 294 17.06 21.61 -18.40
N SER A 295 17.26 22.87 -18.79
CA SER A 295 17.91 23.28 -20.04
C SER A 295 19.21 24.03 -19.75
N TYR A 296 20.11 24.15 -20.74
CA TYR A 296 21.33 24.97 -20.64
C TYR A 296 21.15 26.40 -21.20
N SER A 297 19.90 26.88 -21.24
CA SER A 297 19.53 28.13 -21.91
C SER A 297 20.38 29.34 -21.45
N PHE A 298 20.96 30.03 -22.43
CA PHE A 298 22.14 30.89 -22.26
C PHE A 298 21.90 32.24 -21.56
N VAL A 299 22.86 32.55 -20.71
CA VAL A 299 23.18 33.80 -20.01
C VAL A 299 23.74 34.83 -21.01
N TYR A 300 22.91 35.51 -21.81
CA TYR A 300 23.41 36.53 -22.78
C TYR A 300 23.33 37.98 -22.30
N SER A 301 22.85 38.22 -21.10
CA SER A 301 23.06 39.50 -20.43
C SER A 301 23.36 39.17 -18.98
N GLY A 302 24.35 39.81 -18.36
CA GLY A 302 24.63 39.65 -16.93
C GLY A 302 23.52 40.23 -16.04
N ASN A 303 22.26 40.00 -16.40
CA ASN A 303 21.07 40.61 -15.83
C ASN A 303 19.80 39.77 -16.08
N PHE A 304 19.88 38.43 -16.06
CA PHE A 304 18.68 37.63 -15.84
C PHE A 304 18.53 37.36 -14.34
N THR A 305 17.65 38.14 -13.73
CA THR A 305 16.98 37.78 -12.48
C THR A 305 16.33 36.41 -12.65
N THR A 306 16.41 35.58 -11.62
CA THR A 306 15.76 34.26 -11.43
C THR A 306 14.29 34.14 -11.89
N GLY A 307 13.62 35.25 -12.18
CA GLY A 307 12.18 35.34 -12.38
C GLY A 307 11.60 34.89 -13.73
N ASN A 308 12.31 34.15 -14.60
CA ASN A 308 11.73 33.66 -15.87
C ASN A 308 11.90 32.16 -16.13
N MET A 309 12.72 31.46 -15.34
CA MET A 309 12.84 30.00 -15.48
C MET A 309 11.71 29.29 -14.76
N ARG A 310 11.41 28.05 -15.19
CA ARG A 310 10.27 27.31 -14.68
C ARG A 310 10.45 25.80 -14.78
N PHE A 311 9.72 25.09 -13.93
CA PHE A 311 9.33 23.70 -14.19
C PHE A 311 7.95 23.66 -14.86
N THR A 312 7.68 22.60 -15.62
CA THR A 312 6.36 22.34 -16.24
C THR A 312 5.49 21.43 -15.38
N GLN A 313 4.20 21.33 -15.72
CA GLN A 313 3.29 20.46 -14.98
C GLN A 313 3.67 18.98 -15.14
N GLY A 314 4.14 18.57 -16.31
CA GLY A 314 4.62 17.21 -16.56
C GLY A 314 5.90 16.90 -15.78
N GLN A 315 6.81 17.87 -15.63
CA GLN A 315 7.99 17.72 -14.75
C GLN A 315 7.57 17.58 -13.28
N LYS A 316 6.58 18.36 -12.82
CA LYS A 316 5.99 18.18 -11.47
C LYS A 316 5.41 16.78 -11.29
N ASP A 317 4.56 16.36 -12.23
CA ASP A 317 3.88 15.06 -12.16
C ASP A 317 4.93 13.93 -12.10
N ARG A 318 6.00 14.02 -12.91
CA ARG A 318 7.11 13.06 -12.93
C ARG A 318 7.93 13.06 -11.63
N ALA A 319 8.36 14.23 -11.17
CA ALA A 319 9.15 14.37 -9.93
C ALA A 319 8.38 13.84 -8.72
N ARG A 320 7.07 14.07 -8.64
CA ARG A 320 6.21 13.52 -7.57
C ARG A 320 5.93 12.03 -7.73
N ALA A 321 5.83 11.53 -8.96
CA ALA A 321 5.71 10.10 -9.20
C ALA A 321 6.95 9.33 -8.71
N VAL A 322 8.15 9.91 -8.83
CA VAL A 322 9.39 9.34 -8.25
C VAL A 322 9.27 9.17 -6.75
N LEU A 323 8.75 10.18 -6.04
CA LEU A 323 8.53 10.14 -4.59
C LEU A 323 7.61 9.00 -4.13
N LEU A 324 6.81 8.45 -5.05
CA LEU A 324 5.83 7.38 -4.78
C LEU A 324 6.22 6.03 -5.40
N ALA A 325 7.04 6.03 -6.46
CA ALA A 325 7.50 4.85 -7.17
C ALA A 325 8.48 4.01 -6.35
N ILE A 326 9.19 4.63 -5.42
CA ILE A 326 10.17 3.95 -4.57
C ILE A 326 9.46 3.55 -3.28
N ALA A 327 9.29 2.25 -3.04
CA ALA A 327 8.72 1.69 -1.79
C ALA A 327 9.49 2.11 -0.50
N TYR A 328 10.63 2.76 -0.69
CA TYR A 328 11.51 3.33 0.32
C TYR A 328 11.92 4.76 -0.06
N HIS A 329 10.97 5.65 -0.38
CA HIS A 329 11.38 7.05 -0.60
C HIS A 329 11.69 7.70 0.76
N PRO A 330 12.94 8.09 1.02
CA PRO A 330 13.40 7.99 2.40
C PRO A 330 13.53 9.39 3.05
N TYR A 331 13.30 10.44 2.24
CA TYR A 331 13.13 11.84 2.68
C TYR A 331 11.75 12.13 3.28
N VAL A 332 10.68 11.51 2.76
CA VAL A 332 9.29 11.83 3.15
C VAL A 332 8.97 11.38 4.58
N PHE A 333 9.72 10.40 5.10
CA PHE A 333 9.63 9.89 6.46
C PHE A 333 10.77 10.35 7.37
N SER A 334 11.71 11.14 6.84
CA SER A 334 12.88 11.59 7.60
C SER A 334 12.49 12.72 8.54
N ASN A 335 12.87 12.59 9.81
CA ASN A 335 12.71 13.64 10.81
C ASN A 335 13.79 14.74 10.69
N GLY A 336 14.66 14.70 9.67
CA GLY A 336 15.78 15.62 9.51
C GLY A 336 15.36 17.10 9.42
N CYS A 337 14.15 17.41 8.96
CA CYS A 337 13.58 18.77 8.96
C CYS A 337 12.88 19.17 10.27
N THR A 338 12.66 18.22 11.18
CA THR A 338 11.93 18.45 12.42
C THR A 338 12.92 18.91 13.50
N PRO A 339 12.78 20.14 14.04
CA PRO A 339 13.65 20.61 15.12
C PRO A 339 13.68 19.66 16.30
N VAL A 340 14.81 19.65 17.01
CA VAL A 340 14.95 18.97 18.30
C VAL A 340 13.97 19.59 19.29
N THR A 341 13.14 18.76 19.91
CA THR A 341 12.03 19.21 20.77
C THR A 341 12.56 19.81 22.07
N LEU A 342 11.71 20.57 22.78
CA LEU A 342 12.13 21.26 23.99
C LEU A 342 12.54 20.25 25.09
N ASN A 343 11.75 19.20 25.34
CA ASN A 343 12.10 18.09 26.23
C ASN A 343 12.10 16.79 25.40
N ASP A 344 13.21 16.05 25.38
CA ASP A 344 13.37 14.81 24.60
C ASP A 344 14.39 13.93 25.33
N ALA A 345 13.91 12.84 25.92
CA ALA A 345 14.68 11.96 26.79
C ALA A 345 14.72 10.55 26.22
N ALA A 346 15.91 10.08 25.85
CA ALA A 346 16.08 8.80 25.21
C ALA A 346 16.87 7.80 26.06
N ILE A 347 16.64 6.51 25.80
CA ILE A 347 17.49 5.42 26.30
C ILE A 347 18.65 5.24 25.32
N GLN A 348 19.86 5.63 25.71
CA GLN A 348 21.04 5.51 24.85
C GLN A 348 21.66 4.11 24.92
N SER A 349 21.75 3.55 26.12
CA SER A 349 22.23 2.18 26.35
C SER A 349 21.83 1.69 27.73
N VAL A 350 21.83 0.37 27.89
CA VAL A 350 21.62 -0.28 29.17
C VAL A 350 22.85 -1.13 29.48
N SER A 351 23.29 -1.06 30.72
CA SER A 351 24.39 -1.87 31.25
C SER A 351 23.90 -2.56 32.52
N TYR A 352 24.40 -3.74 32.78
CA TYR A 352 24.07 -4.52 33.96
C TYR A 352 25.32 -5.33 34.33
N PRO A 353 25.55 -5.60 35.63
CA PRO A 353 26.63 -6.48 36.02
C PRO A 353 26.35 -7.88 35.44
N LEU A 354 27.21 -8.37 34.54
CA LEU A 354 27.16 -9.74 34.04
C LEU A 354 27.45 -10.77 35.16
N GLN A 355 27.94 -10.31 36.31
CA GLN A 355 28.28 -11.08 37.50
C GLN A 355 28.07 -10.20 38.75
N THR A 356 27.25 -10.64 39.69
CA THR A 356 27.16 -10.04 41.04
C THR A 356 27.68 -11.05 42.05
N THR A 357 28.79 -10.73 42.72
CA THR A 357 29.31 -11.48 43.87
C THR A 357 28.41 -11.26 45.08
N TYR A 358 27.66 -12.28 45.49
CA TYR A 358 27.00 -12.33 46.80
C TYR A 358 27.66 -13.38 47.69
N THR A 359 27.91 -13.01 48.93
CA THR A 359 28.35 -13.89 50.01
C THR A 359 27.15 -14.63 50.59
N TYR A 360 27.09 -15.94 50.36
CA TYR A 360 26.26 -16.97 51.01
C TYR A 360 24.90 -16.59 51.60
N GLU A 361 23.83 -16.97 50.89
CA GLU A 361 22.76 -17.86 51.41
C GLU A 361 22.17 -18.60 50.21
N CYS A 362 22.17 -19.94 50.24
CA CYS A 362 21.64 -20.79 49.17
C CYS A 362 20.10 -20.78 49.19
N ILE A 363 19.45 -19.66 48.88
CA ILE A 363 18.00 -19.62 48.59
C ILE A 363 17.75 -18.58 47.49
N ALA A 364 17.03 -18.98 46.44
CA ALA A 364 16.47 -18.09 45.43
C ALA A 364 15.56 -17.00 46.08
N PRO A 365 15.40 -15.79 45.50
CA PRO A 365 15.73 -15.40 44.11
C PRO A 365 16.97 -14.50 43.94
N TYR A 366 17.60 -14.58 42.76
CA TYR A 366 18.70 -13.67 42.36
C TYR A 366 18.14 -12.31 41.92
N HIS A 367 18.97 -11.26 41.96
CA HIS A 367 18.54 -9.90 41.67
C HIS A 367 19.42 -9.25 40.59
N LEU A 368 18.82 -8.77 39.51
CA LEU A 368 19.41 -7.93 38.47
C LEU A 368 19.24 -6.45 38.85
N ILE A 369 20.31 -5.65 38.77
CA ILE A 369 20.24 -4.19 38.97
C ILE A 369 20.66 -3.49 37.66
N PRO A 370 19.72 -3.14 36.77
CA PRO A 370 20.03 -2.46 35.52
C PRO A 370 20.51 -1.02 35.77
N LYS A 371 21.45 -0.58 34.94
CA LYS A 371 21.93 0.80 34.86
C LYS A 371 21.67 1.33 33.45
N VAL A 372 20.81 2.33 33.34
CA VAL A 372 20.34 2.90 32.08
C VAL A 372 21.02 4.23 31.84
N ASN A 373 21.66 4.39 30.69
CA ASN A 373 22.15 5.69 30.24
C ASN A 373 21.00 6.44 29.58
N VAL A 374 20.46 7.42 30.29
CA VAL A 374 19.43 8.36 29.81
C VAL A 374 20.14 9.55 29.19
N ARG A 375 19.72 9.96 27.98
CA ARG A 375 20.26 11.12 27.28
C ARG A 375 19.17 12.14 26.99
N ASN A 376 19.48 13.41 27.25
CA ASN A 376 18.62 14.51 26.85
C ASN A 376 18.98 14.96 25.43
N PHE A 377 18.15 14.62 24.45
CA PHE A 377 18.24 15.15 23.09
C PHE A 377 17.51 16.50 22.95
N GLY A 378 16.74 16.89 23.96
CA GLY A 378 15.99 18.15 23.97
C GLY A 378 16.86 19.38 24.28
N SER A 379 16.30 20.56 24.06
CA SER A 379 16.99 21.84 24.30
C SER A 379 16.80 22.39 25.72
N ASN A 380 15.75 21.98 26.43
CA ASN A 380 15.56 22.29 27.85
C ASN A 380 16.36 21.33 28.73
N VAL A 381 16.71 21.81 29.92
CA VAL A 381 17.24 20.96 30.99
C VAL A 381 16.13 20.02 31.48
N LEU A 382 16.40 18.72 31.53
CA LEU A 382 15.50 17.75 32.14
C LEU A 382 15.78 17.65 33.64
N THR A 383 14.70 17.68 34.42
CA THR A 383 14.68 17.61 35.88
C THR A 383 14.03 16.32 36.39
N SER A 384 13.19 15.69 35.59
CA SER A 384 12.67 14.35 35.83
C SER A 384 12.49 13.57 34.53
N VAL A 385 12.56 12.24 34.60
CA VAL A 385 12.30 11.30 33.50
C VAL A 385 11.71 10.02 34.08
N VAL A 386 10.62 9.49 33.51
CA VAL A 386 10.06 8.19 33.91
C VAL A 386 10.64 7.09 33.04
N ILE A 387 11.25 6.08 33.64
CA ILE A 387 11.82 4.91 32.97
C ILE A 387 10.90 3.72 33.25
N ASN A 388 10.24 3.22 32.21
CA ASN A 388 9.40 2.03 32.25
C ASN A 388 10.21 0.82 31.81
N TYR A 389 10.08 -0.31 32.51
CA TYR A 389 10.88 -1.50 32.23
C TYR A 389 10.19 -2.80 32.61
N LYS A 390 10.44 -3.85 31.83
CA LYS A 390 9.85 -5.17 31.99
C LYS A 390 10.85 -6.24 31.58
N LEU A 391 11.05 -7.22 32.47
CA LEU A 391 11.84 -8.43 32.20
C LEU A 391 10.91 -9.52 31.65
N ASP A 392 11.27 -10.09 30.50
CA ASP A 392 10.54 -11.09 29.74
C ASP A 392 9.05 -10.70 29.55
N ASN A 393 8.15 -11.64 29.79
CA ASN A 393 6.71 -11.41 29.78
C ASN A 393 6.16 -10.97 31.15
N GLY A 394 7.02 -10.53 32.08
CA GLY A 394 6.68 -10.13 33.45
C GLY A 394 5.88 -8.81 33.58
N VAL A 395 5.78 -8.32 34.81
CA VAL A 395 5.05 -7.07 35.15
C VAL A 395 5.84 -5.85 34.68
N LEU A 396 5.14 -4.87 34.11
CA LEU A 396 5.72 -3.57 33.76
C LEU A 396 5.99 -2.77 35.04
N ASN A 397 7.25 -2.46 35.30
CA ASN A 397 7.70 -1.60 36.40
C ASN A 397 8.01 -0.20 35.87
N PHE A 398 7.99 0.80 36.76
CA PHE A 398 8.39 2.16 36.44
C PHE A 398 9.31 2.73 37.52
N TYR A 399 10.28 3.55 37.12
CA TYR A 399 11.18 4.28 38.01
C TYR A 399 11.27 5.73 37.55
N GLU A 400 10.96 6.66 38.45
CA GLU A 400 11.06 8.09 38.17
C GLU A 400 12.43 8.61 38.62
N TRP A 401 13.28 8.92 37.64
CA TRP A 401 14.55 9.61 37.88
C TRP A 401 14.29 11.09 38.09
N ASN A 402 14.89 11.67 39.13
CA ASN A 402 14.88 13.10 39.43
C ASN A 402 16.33 13.62 39.49
N GLY A 403 16.63 14.73 38.81
CA GLY A 403 17.99 15.28 38.74
C GLY A 403 18.09 16.55 37.90
N ILE A 404 19.26 16.80 37.29
CA ILE A 404 19.48 17.91 36.34
C ILE A 404 20.29 17.35 35.18
N LEU A 405 19.68 17.25 34.00
CA LEU A 405 20.31 16.76 32.77
C LEU A 405 20.26 17.85 31.69
N GLY A 406 21.40 18.49 31.45
CA GLY A 406 21.53 19.52 30.42
C GLY A 406 21.28 19.00 29.01
N SER A 407 20.99 19.90 28.07
CA SER A 407 20.84 19.55 26.65
C SER A 407 22.08 18.81 26.14
N ASN A 408 21.86 17.73 25.41
CA ASN A 408 22.88 16.83 24.87
C ASN A 408 23.74 16.08 25.91
N ALA A 409 23.40 16.17 27.20
CA ALA A 409 24.07 15.42 28.25
C ALA A 409 23.43 14.04 28.45
N SER A 410 24.24 13.08 28.90
CA SER A 410 23.78 11.75 29.34
C SER A 410 24.03 11.59 30.83
N THR A 411 23.17 10.84 31.50
CA THR A 411 23.34 10.41 32.89
C THR A 411 23.04 8.93 33.01
N GLN A 412 23.76 8.24 33.89
CA GLN A 412 23.49 6.85 34.21
C GLN A 412 22.52 6.77 35.40
N VAL A 413 21.38 6.13 35.20
CA VAL A 413 20.34 5.90 36.20
C VAL A 413 20.40 4.43 36.63
N THR A 414 20.59 4.18 37.92
CA THR A 414 20.52 2.81 38.48
C THR A 414 19.08 2.52 38.87
N LEU A 415 18.48 1.49 38.28
CA LEU A 415 17.12 1.08 38.56
C LEU A 415 17.03 0.20 39.82
N PRO A 416 15.83 0.03 40.40
CA PRO A 416 15.58 -0.96 41.44
C PRO A 416 15.94 -2.39 40.99
N ALA A 417 16.28 -3.23 41.97
CA ALA A 417 16.58 -4.64 41.75
C ALA A 417 15.35 -5.40 41.21
N ILE A 418 15.58 -6.26 40.22
CA ILE A 418 14.57 -7.11 39.57
C ILE A 418 14.92 -8.57 39.88
N GLU A 419 13.98 -9.35 40.40
CA GLU A 419 14.19 -10.79 40.59
C GLU A 419 14.44 -11.48 39.23
N ILE A 420 15.50 -12.29 39.15
CA ILE A 420 15.94 -12.94 37.92
C ILE A 420 16.45 -14.37 38.20
N ALA A 421 16.35 -15.27 37.23
CA ALA A 421 16.90 -16.61 37.30
C ALA A 421 18.19 -16.73 36.46
N ASN A 422 18.94 -17.82 36.59
CA ASN A 422 19.99 -18.11 35.62
C ASN A 422 19.36 -18.53 34.29
N GLY A 423 19.81 -17.97 33.17
CA GLY A 423 19.23 -18.26 31.86
C GLY A 423 19.20 -17.06 30.91
N ASN A 424 18.56 -17.24 29.76
CA ASN A 424 18.33 -16.19 28.77
C ASN A 424 17.09 -15.37 29.16
N HIS A 425 17.20 -14.05 29.10
CA HIS A 425 16.14 -13.10 29.43
C HIS A 425 16.11 -11.96 28.39
N SER A 426 14.94 -11.36 28.20
CA SER A 426 14.73 -10.15 27.40
C SER A 426 14.35 -8.99 28.30
N LEU A 427 15.02 -7.84 28.18
CA LEU A 427 14.64 -6.63 28.92
C LEU A 427 14.09 -5.60 27.95
N LEU A 428 12.80 -5.30 28.09
CA LEU A 428 12.13 -4.20 27.39
C LEU A 428 12.15 -2.96 28.29
N MET A 429 12.54 -1.82 27.73
CA MET A 429 12.58 -0.54 28.42
C MET A 429 12.03 0.57 27.53
N TYR A 430 11.33 1.55 28.11
CA TYR A 430 11.04 2.81 27.42
C TYR A 430 10.91 3.99 28.38
N ILE A 431 11.26 5.18 27.92
CA ILE A 431 11.13 6.42 28.68
C ILE A 431 9.78 7.09 28.41
N SER A 432 9.28 7.83 29.39
CA SER A 432 8.16 8.76 29.23
C SER A 432 8.29 9.97 30.16
N ASN A 433 7.47 10.99 29.90
CA ASN A 433 7.23 12.12 30.80
C ASN A 433 8.48 12.94 31.22
N PRO A 434 9.38 13.35 30.30
CA PRO A 434 10.49 14.25 30.66
C PRO A 434 9.95 15.57 31.23
N ASN A 435 10.40 15.97 32.43
CA ASN A 435 9.85 17.11 33.18
C ASN A 435 8.34 17.00 33.48
N HIS A 436 7.77 15.79 33.54
CA HIS A 436 6.33 15.55 33.58
C HIS A 436 5.55 16.15 32.39
N LEU A 437 6.27 16.46 31.30
CA LEU A 437 5.70 16.93 30.05
C LEU A 437 5.81 15.82 29.01
N GLN A 438 5.03 15.93 27.94
CA GLN A 438 5.07 14.97 26.86
C GLN A 438 6.48 14.96 26.22
N ASP A 439 7.05 13.76 26.04
CA ASP A 439 8.29 13.60 25.30
C ASP A 439 8.06 14.01 23.84
N GLY A 440 8.94 14.88 23.34
CA GLY A 440 8.81 15.42 22.00
C GLY A 440 9.22 14.46 20.88
N TYR A 441 9.89 13.33 21.17
CA TYR A 441 10.30 12.39 20.14
C TYR A 441 10.26 10.90 20.55
N ILE A 442 9.06 10.37 20.71
CA ILE A 442 8.77 9.00 21.19
C ILE A 442 9.50 7.81 20.52
N ASN A 443 10.11 7.98 19.35
CA ASN A 443 10.75 6.89 18.62
C ASN A 443 12.16 6.53 19.16
N ASN A 444 12.79 7.40 19.96
CA ASN A 444 14.08 7.13 20.62
C ASN A 444 13.91 6.72 22.11
N ASP A 445 12.66 6.59 22.57
CA ASP A 445 12.35 6.34 23.97
C ASP A 445 12.55 4.87 24.36
N SER A 446 12.43 3.93 23.41
CA SER A 446 12.36 2.49 23.69
C SER A 446 13.61 1.70 23.28
N LEU A 447 14.03 0.74 24.11
CA LEU A 447 15.08 -0.23 23.83
C LEU A 447 14.65 -1.63 24.28
N SER A 448 14.90 -2.65 23.45
CA SER A 448 14.70 -4.06 23.80
C SER A 448 15.95 -4.85 23.44
N PHE A 449 16.43 -5.71 24.34
CA PHE A 449 17.58 -6.58 24.06
C PHE A 449 17.57 -7.85 24.91
N ASP A 450 18.20 -8.91 24.38
CA ASP A 450 18.27 -10.23 25.00
C ASP A 450 19.66 -10.49 25.61
N PHE A 451 19.72 -11.14 26.77
CA PHE A 451 20.96 -11.45 27.48
C PHE A 451 20.89 -12.73 28.31
N ASN A 452 22.05 -13.31 28.65
CA ASN A 452 22.16 -14.48 29.51
C ASN A 452 22.70 -14.08 30.91
N PHE A 453 22.00 -14.44 31.98
CA PHE A 453 22.41 -14.21 33.37
C PHE A 453 23.00 -15.49 33.99
N LYS A 454 24.20 -15.42 34.58
CA LYS A 454 24.89 -16.53 35.26
C LYS A 454 25.47 -16.11 36.62
N SER A 455 25.11 -16.82 37.69
CA SER A 455 25.73 -16.70 39.03
C SER A 455 27.02 -17.54 39.13
N ILE A 456 28.07 -17.03 39.80
CA ILE A 456 29.32 -17.78 40.08
C ILE A 456 29.43 -18.05 41.60
N PRO A 457 29.61 -19.30 42.04
CA PRO A 457 30.01 -19.61 43.42
C PRO A 457 31.54 -19.50 43.58
N THR A 458 32.02 -18.84 44.63
CA THR A 458 33.44 -18.86 45.05
C THR A 458 33.57 -19.27 46.52
N LEU A 459 34.47 -20.22 46.80
CA LEU A 459 34.79 -20.73 48.14
C LEU A 459 36.18 -20.23 48.58
N GLU A 460 36.27 -19.45 49.66
CA GLU A 460 37.53 -19.13 50.36
C GLU A 460 37.60 -19.94 51.67
N LEU A 461 38.70 -20.66 51.89
CA LEU A 461 38.93 -21.42 53.13
C LEU A 461 39.43 -20.49 54.24
N LYS A 462 38.53 -20.09 55.16
CA LYS A 462 38.89 -19.68 56.53
C LYS A 462 38.19 -20.61 57.51
N GLY A 463 38.91 -21.63 57.96
CA GLY A 463 38.44 -22.54 59.01
C GLY A 463 38.85 -22.02 60.39
N ASP A 464 37.88 -21.49 61.13
CA ASP A 464 37.97 -21.23 62.57
C ASP A 464 38.09 -22.57 63.32
N VAL A 465 39.12 -22.75 64.15
CA VAL A 465 39.21 -23.89 65.08
C VAL A 465 39.02 -23.36 66.49
N THR A 466 37.77 -23.39 66.95
CA THR A 466 37.40 -23.15 68.35
C THR A 466 37.59 -24.42 69.17
N ASN A 467 38.36 -24.30 70.26
CA ASN A 467 38.62 -25.26 71.36
C ASN A 467 39.84 -26.19 71.25
N VAL A 468 40.98 -25.70 71.74
CA VAL A 468 41.93 -26.53 72.52
C VAL A 468 42.34 -25.75 73.77
N SER A 469 42.00 -26.29 74.94
CA SER A 469 42.25 -25.72 76.26
C SER A 469 43.63 -26.12 76.77
N CYS A 470 44.67 -25.46 76.29
CA CYS A 470 45.97 -25.32 76.95
C CYS A 470 46.58 -24.03 76.39
N PHE A 471 47.20 -23.19 77.22
CA PHE A 471 47.79 -21.88 76.91
C PHE A 471 46.81 -20.69 76.92
N GLY A 472 46.74 -20.02 78.07
CA GLY A 472 46.10 -18.71 78.20
C GLY A 472 47.01 -17.59 77.71
N GLY A 473 46.43 -16.59 77.06
CA GLY A 473 47.07 -15.32 76.68
C GLY A 473 46.75 -14.91 75.25
N GLN A 474 46.03 -13.79 75.09
CA GLN A 474 45.70 -13.19 73.80
C GLN A 474 46.97 -12.69 73.10
N ASP A 475 47.36 -13.35 72.02
CA ASP A 475 47.89 -12.75 70.80
C ASP A 475 47.95 -13.83 69.71
N GLY A 476 47.72 -13.42 68.46
CA GLY A 476 47.51 -14.30 67.32
C GLY A 476 48.64 -15.31 67.11
N MET A 477 48.27 -16.49 66.58
CA MET A 477 49.20 -17.53 66.15
C MET A 477 50.05 -17.08 64.95
N ALA A 478 51.03 -16.21 65.20
CA ALA A 478 52.21 -16.05 64.37
C ALA A 478 53.43 -16.83 64.95
N SER A 479 53.24 -17.64 65.99
CA SER A 479 54.34 -18.32 66.71
C SER A 479 54.35 -19.86 66.63
N VAL A 480 53.59 -20.51 65.73
CA VAL A 480 53.54 -22.00 65.66
C VAL A 480 54.61 -22.60 64.72
N PHE A 481 55.70 -21.89 64.47
CA PHE A 481 56.86 -22.45 63.75
C PHE A 481 58.20 -22.19 64.46
N ALA A 482 58.20 -22.05 65.79
CA ALA A 482 59.46 -21.95 66.53
C ALA A 482 60.18 -23.31 66.51
N LYS A 483 61.29 -23.38 65.78
CA LYS A 483 62.24 -24.50 65.80
C LYS A 483 62.71 -24.75 67.24
N THR A 484 62.80 -26.00 67.67
CA THR A 484 63.29 -26.33 69.01
C THR A 484 64.77 -25.97 69.12
N LYS A 485 65.09 -24.98 69.97
CA LYS A 485 66.47 -24.56 70.24
C LYS A 485 67.11 -25.48 71.29
N VAL A 486 68.16 -26.19 70.90
CA VAL A 486 69.01 -26.98 71.80
C VAL A 486 70.21 -26.13 72.21
N GLU A 487 70.54 -26.09 73.50
CA GLU A 487 71.66 -25.31 74.05
C GLU A 487 72.39 -26.13 75.13
N ILE A 488 73.68 -26.39 74.90
CA ILE A 488 74.57 -27.12 75.82
C ILE A 488 75.56 -26.12 76.41
N LYS A 489 75.71 -26.11 77.73
CA LYS A 489 76.57 -25.15 78.46
C LYS A 489 77.64 -25.88 79.27
N GLU A 490 78.80 -25.26 79.38
CA GLU A 490 79.86 -25.61 80.33
C GLU A 490 80.39 -24.33 80.98
N ASP A 491 80.30 -24.26 82.30
CA ASP A 491 80.72 -23.15 83.15
C ASP A 491 81.75 -23.58 84.21
N TRP A 492 82.21 -24.85 84.18
CA TRP A 492 83.23 -25.44 85.06
C TRP A 492 82.90 -25.47 86.56
N GLU A 493 81.72 -25.03 86.96
CA GLU A 493 81.31 -24.99 88.37
C GLU A 493 80.98 -26.38 88.92
N THR A 494 80.57 -27.29 88.03
CA THR A 494 80.17 -28.67 88.35
C THR A 494 81.12 -29.69 87.73
N SER A 495 80.82 -30.98 87.91
CA SER A 495 81.60 -32.04 87.28
C SER A 495 81.47 -31.95 85.75
N THR A 496 82.59 -31.84 85.05
CA THR A 496 82.65 -31.73 83.59
C THR A 496 82.85 -33.09 82.91
N ASP A 497 82.32 -33.24 81.70
CA ASP A 497 82.54 -34.37 80.79
C ASP A 497 83.51 -34.03 79.64
N TRP A 498 84.18 -32.87 79.71
CA TRP A 498 85.22 -32.50 78.76
C TRP A 498 86.49 -33.30 78.99
N ASN A 499 87.14 -33.70 77.90
CA ASN A 499 88.38 -34.46 77.94
C ASN A 499 89.56 -33.49 77.95
N ILE A 500 90.40 -33.57 78.98
CA ILE A 500 91.62 -32.78 79.10
C ILE A 500 92.83 -33.65 78.69
N VAL A 501 93.58 -33.20 77.70
CA VAL A 501 94.72 -33.90 77.10
C VAL A 501 95.99 -33.07 77.31
N ASN A 502 96.57 -33.25 78.50
CA ASN A 502 97.78 -32.56 78.92
C ASN A 502 99.05 -33.38 78.69
N GLY A 503 98.98 -34.71 78.72
CA GLY A 503 100.18 -35.55 78.73
C GLY A 503 101.05 -35.31 79.96
N SER A 504 102.38 -35.33 79.77
CA SER A 504 103.38 -34.98 80.80
C SER A 504 103.89 -33.55 80.68
N GLU A 505 103.14 -32.68 79.99
CA GLU A 505 103.55 -31.31 79.71
C GLU A 505 103.60 -30.45 80.98
N VAL A 506 104.61 -29.59 81.07
CA VAL A 506 104.77 -28.66 82.21
C VAL A 506 103.64 -27.65 82.20
N ASN A 507 103.29 -27.09 81.04
CA ASN A 507 102.15 -26.20 80.90
C ASN A 507 100.94 -27.00 80.46
N HIS A 508 99.90 -27.02 81.29
CA HIS A 508 98.75 -27.89 81.08
C HIS A 508 97.44 -27.20 81.48
N TRP A 509 96.34 -27.65 80.88
CA TRP A 509 95.00 -27.16 81.21
C TRP A 509 94.55 -27.70 82.56
N VAL A 510 94.07 -26.81 83.43
CA VAL A 510 93.58 -27.14 84.77
C VAL A 510 92.28 -26.40 85.01
N ILE A 511 91.32 -27.08 85.64
CA ILE A 511 90.09 -26.45 86.10
C ILE A 511 90.29 -26.02 87.55
N GLY A 512 90.09 -24.74 87.85
CA GLY A 512 90.30 -24.19 89.18
C GLY A 512 89.82 -22.75 89.31
N SER A 513 90.13 -22.12 90.44
CA SER A 513 89.64 -20.78 90.78
C SER A 513 90.65 -19.65 90.60
N ALA A 514 91.80 -19.91 89.95
CA ALA A 514 92.83 -18.88 89.75
C ALA A 514 92.35 -17.72 88.86
N THR A 515 91.39 -18.02 87.97
CA THR A 515 90.69 -17.06 87.13
C THR A 515 89.32 -17.62 86.79
N ALA A 516 88.32 -16.77 86.62
CA ALA A 516 86.97 -17.13 86.17
C ALA A 516 86.24 -15.89 85.62
N ASN A 517 85.19 -16.09 84.84
CA ASN A 517 84.33 -15.05 84.26
C ASN A 517 82.86 -15.34 84.56
N GLY A 518 82.44 -15.08 85.80
CA GLY A 518 81.20 -15.66 86.33
C GLY A 518 81.51 -16.96 87.05
N GLY A 519 80.72 -17.31 88.07
CA GLY A 519 81.05 -18.45 88.93
C GLY A 519 82.35 -18.27 89.74
N ASN A 520 82.95 -19.38 90.16
CA ASN A 520 84.18 -19.47 90.96
C ASN A 520 85.32 -20.21 90.25
N LYS A 521 85.09 -20.89 89.12
CA LYS A 521 86.08 -21.71 88.42
C LYS A 521 86.07 -21.42 86.92
N SER A 522 87.21 -21.66 86.28
CA SER A 522 87.31 -21.80 84.82
C SER A 522 88.38 -22.82 84.46
N ILE A 523 88.50 -23.16 83.17
CA ILE A 523 89.66 -23.89 82.69
C ILE A 523 90.75 -22.91 82.24
N TYR A 524 91.98 -23.14 82.68
CA TYR A 524 93.11 -22.26 82.38
C TYR A 524 94.42 -23.02 82.30
N ILE A 525 95.39 -22.44 81.59
CA ILE A 525 96.74 -22.98 81.54
C ILE A 525 97.47 -22.66 82.84
N SER A 526 98.08 -23.69 83.40
CA SER A 526 98.87 -23.65 84.62
C SER A 526 100.15 -24.47 84.50
N LYS A 527 101.21 -24.02 85.17
CA LYS A 527 102.43 -24.81 85.42
C LYS A 527 102.43 -25.55 86.75
N ASP A 528 101.55 -25.16 87.68
CA ASP A 528 101.57 -25.56 89.09
C ASP A 528 100.21 -26.01 89.62
N ASN A 529 99.22 -26.17 88.74
CA ASN A 529 97.81 -26.50 89.03
C ASN A 529 97.03 -25.47 89.85
N THR A 530 97.64 -24.37 90.29
CA THR A 530 97.01 -23.45 91.27
C THR A 530 96.91 -22.03 90.78
N ASN A 531 97.82 -21.59 89.91
CA ASN A 531 97.83 -20.23 89.35
C ASN A 531 97.65 -20.26 87.83
N ASN A 532 96.98 -19.25 87.26
CA ASN A 532 96.91 -19.03 85.81
C ASN A 532 98.22 -18.39 85.31
N THR A 533 99.31 -19.15 85.44
CA THR A 533 100.67 -18.80 84.99
C THR A 533 101.29 -20.02 84.32
N TYR A 534 102.16 -19.81 83.34
CA TYR A 534 102.83 -20.88 82.61
C TYR A 534 104.36 -20.74 82.71
N ASN A 535 105.07 -21.82 82.45
CA ASN A 535 106.51 -21.88 82.35
C ASN A 535 106.94 -21.50 80.92
N THR A 536 107.59 -20.35 80.80
CA THR A 536 108.04 -19.77 79.53
C THR A 536 109.34 -20.41 79.01
N TYR A 537 109.99 -21.25 79.82
CA TYR A 537 111.23 -21.94 79.45
C TYR A 537 111.00 -23.33 78.88
N THR A 538 109.75 -23.77 78.74
CA THR A 538 109.39 -25.10 78.23
C THR A 538 108.26 -24.96 77.24
N SER A 539 108.46 -25.37 75.99
CA SER A 539 107.37 -25.42 75.02
C SER A 539 106.37 -26.51 75.37
N SER A 540 105.08 -26.22 75.27
CA SER A 540 104.02 -27.22 75.42
C SER A 540 102.95 -27.05 74.36
N ILE A 541 102.34 -28.17 73.98
CA ILE A 541 101.11 -28.22 73.19
C ILE A 541 100.13 -29.11 73.92
N VAL A 542 99.06 -28.51 74.45
CA VAL A 542 98.05 -29.19 75.26
C VAL A 542 96.65 -28.81 74.80
N HIS A 543 95.71 -29.73 75.00
CA HIS A 543 94.37 -29.60 74.45
C HIS A 543 93.32 -29.93 75.49
N PHE A 544 92.12 -29.37 75.35
CA PHE A 544 90.91 -29.96 75.92
C PHE A 544 89.81 -29.95 74.86
N TYR A 545 88.91 -30.92 74.91
CA TYR A 545 87.87 -31.08 73.89
C TYR A 545 86.61 -31.79 74.37
N LYS A 546 85.54 -31.64 73.60
CA LYS A 546 84.31 -32.42 73.72
C LYS A 546 83.72 -32.71 72.34
N ASP A 547 83.08 -33.88 72.23
CA ASP A 547 82.38 -34.31 71.02
C ASP A 547 80.92 -33.89 71.07
N PHE A 548 80.44 -33.34 69.95
CA PHE A 548 79.06 -32.92 69.75
C PHE A 548 78.49 -33.62 68.52
N TYR A 549 77.30 -34.19 68.64
CA TYR A 549 76.53 -34.69 67.50
C TYR A 549 75.49 -33.65 67.09
N PHE A 550 75.58 -33.17 65.85
CA PHE A 550 74.58 -32.27 65.27
C PHE A 550 73.64 -33.09 64.37
N PRO A 551 72.34 -33.22 64.70
CA PRO A 551 71.41 -34.03 63.92
C PRO A 551 71.23 -33.52 62.47
N PRO A 552 70.85 -34.40 61.51
CA PRO A 552 70.46 -33.96 60.17
C PRO A 552 69.33 -32.93 60.24
N GLY A 553 69.46 -31.82 59.52
CA GLY A 553 68.46 -30.75 59.51
C GLY A 553 68.60 -29.70 60.64
N ALA A 554 69.61 -29.83 61.51
CA ALA A 554 69.96 -28.75 62.43
C ALA A 554 70.35 -27.47 61.67
N THR A 555 69.88 -26.32 62.12
CA THR A 555 70.16 -24.99 61.54
C THR A 555 70.55 -24.01 62.65
N ASN A 556 71.12 -22.85 62.33
CA ASN A 556 71.55 -21.86 63.33
C ASN A 556 72.53 -22.43 64.37
N ILE A 557 73.50 -23.24 63.94
CA ILE A 557 74.53 -23.81 64.81
C ILE A 557 75.50 -22.68 65.23
N LYS A 558 75.61 -22.46 66.54
CA LYS A 558 76.43 -21.40 67.15
C LYS A 558 77.25 -21.95 68.29
N ILE A 559 78.54 -21.60 68.32
CA ILE A 559 79.45 -21.85 69.45
C ILE A 559 79.80 -20.48 70.03
N LYS A 560 79.68 -20.31 71.34
CA LYS A 560 80.02 -19.09 72.06
C LYS A 560 80.87 -19.48 73.26
N PHE A 561 81.90 -18.71 73.59
CA PHE A 561 82.67 -18.93 74.81
C PHE A 561 83.37 -17.65 75.22
N ASP A 562 83.60 -17.52 76.52
CA ASP A 562 84.42 -16.44 77.07
C ASP A 562 85.86 -16.91 77.13
N TRP A 563 86.79 -16.04 76.77
CA TRP A 563 88.20 -16.36 76.85
C TRP A 563 89.02 -15.13 77.19
N LYS A 564 90.19 -15.39 77.77
CA LYS A 564 91.28 -14.42 77.85
C LYS A 564 92.60 -15.14 77.58
N GLY A 565 93.60 -14.40 77.16
CA GLY A 565 94.94 -14.88 76.88
C GLY A 565 95.69 -13.81 76.14
N GLU A 566 96.68 -13.21 76.78
CA GLU A 566 97.51 -12.21 76.10
C GLU A 566 98.46 -12.86 75.11
N GLY A 567 98.98 -14.05 75.42
CA GLY A 567 99.92 -14.74 74.54
C GLY A 567 101.09 -13.85 74.10
N GLU A 568 101.88 -14.33 73.15
CA GLU A 568 102.91 -13.51 72.51
C GLU A 568 102.67 -13.58 71.01
N PHE A 569 102.38 -12.44 70.36
CA PHE A 569 102.21 -12.38 68.92
C PHE A 569 103.31 -11.53 68.29
N SER A 570 104.21 -12.17 67.56
CA SER A 570 105.25 -11.53 66.74
C SER A 570 104.97 -11.79 65.26
N ASN A 571 105.30 -10.82 64.41
CA ASN A 571 105.13 -10.89 62.96
C ASN A 571 106.15 -11.82 62.28
N VAL A 572 106.85 -12.67 63.03
CA VAL A 572 107.92 -13.56 62.54
C VAL A 572 107.43 -15.01 62.58
N SER A 573 107.50 -15.69 61.44
CA SER A 573 107.09 -17.09 61.30
C SER A 573 107.93 -18.00 62.19
N GLY A 574 107.38 -18.50 63.30
CA GLY A 574 107.95 -19.67 63.98
C GLY A 574 107.73 -19.84 65.48
N GLY A 575 107.31 -18.81 66.24
CA GLY A 575 107.20 -18.94 67.69
C GLY A 575 106.34 -17.84 68.29
N VAL A 576 105.09 -18.17 68.60
CA VAL A 576 104.10 -17.28 69.20
C VAL A 576 103.23 -18.11 70.13
N ASP A 577 102.99 -17.61 71.35
CA ASP A 577 102.17 -18.26 72.37
C ASP A 577 100.71 -17.88 72.14
N TYR A 578 99.84 -18.85 71.92
CA TYR A 578 98.45 -18.58 71.60
C TYR A 578 97.56 -19.78 71.91
N MET A 579 96.26 -19.50 72.02
CA MET A 579 95.23 -20.53 71.96
C MET A 579 94.65 -20.61 70.55
N ARG A 580 94.32 -21.81 70.08
CA ARG A 580 93.53 -22.03 68.86
C ARG A 580 92.31 -22.87 69.15
N VAL A 581 91.26 -22.61 68.40
CA VAL A 581 90.02 -23.39 68.45
C VAL A 581 89.81 -24.09 67.12
N PHE A 582 89.57 -25.40 67.19
CA PHE A 582 89.36 -26.27 66.04
C PHE A 582 88.03 -26.99 66.16
N LEU A 583 87.44 -27.32 65.02
CA LEU A 583 86.27 -28.18 64.94
C LEU A 583 86.53 -29.32 63.97
N ILE A 584 87.07 -30.43 64.48
CA ILE A 584 87.54 -31.56 63.69
C ILE A 584 86.52 -32.70 63.68
N PRO A 585 86.63 -33.69 62.78
CA PRO A 585 85.87 -34.93 62.89
C PRO A 585 86.06 -35.63 64.24
N ALA A 586 84.99 -36.18 64.83
CA ALA A 586 85.04 -36.77 66.17
C ALA A 586 85.94 -38.01 66.31
N ASP A 587 86.22 -38.69 65.20
CA ASP A 587 87.15 -39.82 65.11
C ASP A 587 88.63 -39.39 65.07
N GLN A 588 88.93 -38.12 64.85
CA GLN A 588 90.30 -37.62 64.83
C GLN A 588 90.89 -37.58 66.25
N VAL A 589 91.93 -38.37 66.47
CA VAL A 589 92.62 -38.48 67.76
C VAL A 589 93.46 -37.23 68.02
N VAL A 590 93.27 -36.60 69.18
CA VAL A 590 94.08 -35.47 69.66
C VAL A 590 95.13 -35.98 70.65
N GLN A 591 96.39 -35.60 70.46
CA GLN A 591 97.52 -36.03 71.29
C GLN A 591 98.26 -34.79 71.83
N PRO A 592 98.81 -34.83 73.06
CA PRO A 592 99.67 -33.76 73.55
C PRO A 592 100.96 -33.70 72.69
N LEU A 593 101.68 -32.58 72.70
CA LEU A 593 102.88 -32.30 71.88
C LEU A 593 102.67 -32.15 70.36
N PHE A 594 101.58 -32.65 69.80
CA PHE A 594 101.30 -32.56 68.37
C PHE A 594 100.34 -31.43 68.04
N GLN A 595 100.71 -30.59 67.06
CA GLN A 595 99.84 -29.56 66.53
C GLN A 595 98.79 -30.18 65.60
N ILE A 596 97.54 -29.71 65.71
CA ILE A 596 96.46 -30.12 64.81
C ILE A 596 96.68 -29.43 63.46
N LEU A 597 96.82 -30.22 62.39
CA LEU A 597 97.13 -29.74 61.03
C LEU A 597 95.91 -29.69 60.09
N SER A 598 94.78 -30.33 60.45
CA SER A 598 93.60 -30.45 59.58
C SER A 598 92.56 -29.33 59.79
N PRO A 599 92.02 -28.70 58.74
CA PRO A 599 90.86 -27.81 58.83
C PRO A 599 89.55 -28.57 59.16
N PRO A 600 88.49 -27.90 59.65
CA PRO A 600 88.36 -26.44 59.81
C PRO A 600 88.94 -25.88 61.11
N TYR A 601 89.73 -24.83 60.94
CA TYR A 601 90.28 -23.97 61.97
C TYR A 601 89.32 -22.81 62.21
N LEU A 602 88.88 -22.63 63.46
CA LEU A 602 87.84 -21.64 63.80
C LEU A 602 88.40 -20.31 64.29
N GLY A 603 89.65 -20.25 64.77
CA GLY A 603 90.31 -19.00 65.14
C GLY A 603 91.57 -19.15 65.99
N SER A 604 92.36 -18.08 66.07
CA SER A 604 93.53 -17.93 66.95
C SER A 604 93.26 -16.80 67.93
N TYR A 605 93.56 -17.07 69.19
CA TYR A 605 93.13 -16.29 70.33
C TYR A 605 94.37 -15.89 71.15
N HIS A 606 94.64 -14.58 71.16
CA HIS A 606 95.80 -13.92 71.76
C HIS A 606 95.54 -12.42 71.95
N SER A 607 96.45 -11.73 72.64
CA SER A 607 96.46 -10.30 72.94
C SER A 607 95.22 -9.78 73.68
N GLN A 608 94.64 -10.62 74.54
CA GLN A 608 93.43 -10.31 75.28
C GLN A 608 93.63 -10.49 76.79
N ALA A 609 93.84 -9.38 77.51
CA ALA A 609 94.14 -9.37 78.95
C ALA A 609 92.94 -9.71 79.86
N THR A 610 91.75 -9.31 79.44
CA THR A 610 90.49 -9.48 80.16
C THR A 610 89.58 -10.44 79.42
N TYR A 611 88.65 -11.11 80.11
CA TYR A 611 87.70 -11.97 79.41
C TYR A 611 86.90 -11.18 78.37
N THR A 612 86.79 -11.76 77.18
CA THR A 612 85.89 -11.33 76.13
C THR A 612 85.14 -12.56 75.61
N THR A 613 83.94 -12.34 75.09
CA THR A 613 83.19 -13.40 74.45
C THR A 613 83.48 -13.43 72.95
N ASP A 614 83.74 -14.61 72.40
CA ASP A 614 83.67 -14.84 70.96
C ASP A 614 82.48 -15.73 70.59
N SER A 615 81.98 -15.60 69.37
CA SER A 615 80.89 -16.41 68.84
C SER A 615 81.15 -16.82 67.40
N ILE A 616 81.18 -18.13 67.18
CA ILE A 616 81.37 -18.77 65.89
C ILE A 616 79.98 -19.15 65.35
N THR A 617 79.65 -18.63 64.17
CA THR A 617 78.37 -18.83 63.48
C THR A 617 78.62 -19.19 62.01
N GLY A 618 77.58 -19.55 61.24
CA GLY A 618 77.72 -19.88 59.82
C GLY A 618 78.30 -21.27 59.54
N ILE A 619 78.22 -22.17 60.52
CA ILE A 619 78.74 -23.55 60.45
C ILE A 619 77.64 -24.61 60.28
N ASP A 620 76.47 -24.23 59.77
CA ASP A 620 75.29 -25.10 59.61
C ASP A 620 75.54 -26.31 58.70
N ASN A 621 76.54 -26.23 57.82
CA ASN A 621 76.96 -27.31 56.93
C ASN A 621 77.49 -28.56 57.66
N ILE A 622 77.69 -28.51 58.97
CA ILE A 622 78.08 -29.68 59.78
C ILE A 622 76.89 -30.50 60.29
N ALA A 623 75.65 -30.06 60.03
CA ALA A 623 74.45 -30.80 60.38
C ALA A 623 74.48 -32.23 59.81
N GLY A 624 74.04 -33.20 60.62
CA GLY A 624 74.11 -34.64 60.29
C GLY A 624 75.47 -35.29 60.58
N SER A 625 76.36 -34.67 61.35
CA SER A 625 77.68 -35.23 61.65
C SER A 625 78.13 -34.98 63.09
N SER A 626 79.00 -35.87 63.60
CA SER A 626 79.69 -35.70 64.88
C SER A 626 80.98 -34.89 64.69
N LYS A 627 81.16 -33.84 65.49
CA LYS A 627 82.35 -32.98 65.49
C LYS A 627 82.97 -32.89 66.89
N ARG A 628 84.27 -32.70 66.94
CA ARG A 628 85.06 -32.49 68.15
C ARG A 628 85.51 -31.04 68.23
N LEU A 629 85.04 -30.32 69.23
CA LEU A 629 85.47 -28.95 69.52
C LEU A 629 86.71 -28.99 70.40
N VAL A 630 87.85 -28.55 69.87
CA VAL A 630 89.15 -28.60 70.55
C VAL A 630 89.67 -27.20 70.82
N PHE A 631 90.04 -26.93 72.06
CA PHE A 631 90.83 -25.77 72.46
C PHE A 631 92.27 -26.20 72.70
N SER A 632 93.18 -25.62 71.94
CA SER A 632 94.60 -25.99 71.92
C SER A 632 95.44 -24.81 72.37
N TRP A 633 96.21 -24.98 73.43
CA TRP A 633 97.24 -24.02 73.82
C TRP A 633 98.58 -24.46 73.28
N ARG A 634 99.33 -23.52 72.72
CA ARG A 634 100.72 -23.70 72.35
C ARG A 634 101.55 -22.58 72.96
N ASN A 635 102.69 -22.95 73.52
CA ASN A 635 103.75 -22.00 73.81
C ASN A 635 105.12 -22.46 73.29
N ASN A 636 106.02 -21.52 72.99
CA ASN A 636 107.41 -21.76 72.60
C ASN A 636 108.39 -21.55 73.79
N TYR A 637 109.69 -21.50 73.49
CA TYR A 637 110.80 -21.30 74.45
C TYR A 637 111.20 -19.83 74.64
N ASP A 638 110.44 -18.87 74.09
CA ASP A 638 110.79 -17.45 74.10
C ASP A 638 110.24 -16.70 75.34
N TYR A 639 110.89 -15.60 75.71
CA TYR A 639 110.67 -14.90 76.98
C TYR A 639 109.44 -13.98 76.94
N GLY A 640 108.48 -14.21 77.84
CA GLY A 640 107.31 -13.36 78.04
C GLY A 640 106.68 -13.56 79.42
N SER A 641 106.03 -12.55 79.99
CA SER A 641 105.28 -12.66 81.27
C SER A 641 103.76 -12.49 81.08
N GLN A 642 103.28 -12.68 79.86
CA GLN A 642 101.89 -12.49 79.48
C GLN A 642 101.00 -13.54 80.14
N ALA A 643 99.74 -13.19 80.42
CA ALA A 643 98.81 -14.16 80.99
C ALA A 643 98.49 -15.28 79.97
N PRO A 644 98.63 -16.57 80.33
CA PRO A 644 98.31 -17.66 79.43
C PRO A 644 96.80 -17.85 79.32
N ALA A 645 96.36 -18.65 78.33
CA ALA A 645 94.95 -18.75 78.01
C ALA A 645 94.08 -19.31 79.17
N SER A 646 92.85 -18.79 79.25
CA SER A 646 91.76 -19.30 80.05
C SER A 646 90.45 -19.20 79.26
N VAL A 647 89.58 -20.20 79.41
CA VAL A 647 88.29 -20.31 78.73
C VAL A 647 87.20 -20.56 79.76
N ASP A 648 86.06 -19.90 79.58
CA ASP A 648 84.91 -19.99 80.47
C ASP A 648 83.59 -19.89 79.68
N ASN A 649 82.46 -20.27 80.29
CA ASN A 649 81.10 -20.15 79.74
C ASN A 649 80.95 -20.62 78.27
N ILE A 650 81.33 -21.86 77.98
CA ILE A 650 81.17 -22.42 76.63
C ILE A 650 79.70 -22.78 76.41
N ILE A 651 79.11 -22.27 75.33
CA ILE A 651 77.74 -22.53 74.90
C ILE A 651 77.75 -23.04 73.45
N VAL A 652 77.25 -24.24 73.22
CA VAL A 652 76.98 -24.77 71.88
C VAL A 652 75.46 -24.85 71.70
N SER A 653 74.93 -24.18 70.68
CA SER A 653 73.49 -24.13 70.42
C SER A 653 73.15 -24.39 68.96
N TYR A 654 71.96 -24.95 68.69
CA TYR A 654 71.42 -25.17 67.35
C TYR A 654 69.89 -25.29 67.40
N GLU A 655 69.23 -25.15 66.25
CA GLU A 655 67.77 -25.25 66.11
C GLU A 655 67.38 -26.47 65.28
N LEU A 656 66.45 -27.28 65.80
CA LEU A 656 65.88 -28.46 65.13
C LEU A 656 64.48 -28.16 64.59
N PRO A 657 64.12 -28.69 63.41
CA PRO A 657 62.71 -28.74 63.01
C PRO A 657 61.95 -29.65 63.99
N ASN A 658 60.77 -29.21 64.45
CA ASN A 658 59.94 -30.02 65.33
C ASN A 658 59.46 -31.26 64.59
N THR A 659 59.60 -32.44 65.18
CA THR A 659 59.00 -33.67 64.68
C THR A 659 57.61 -33.84 65.30
N TYR A 660 56.63 -34.09 64.43
CA TYR A 660 55.24 -34.36 64.79
C TYR A 660 54.91 -35.79 64.39
N SER A 661 54.17 -36.50 65.24
CA SER A 661 53.60 -37.81 64.94
C SER A 661 52.12 -37.65 64.59
N TYR A 662 51.68 -38.32 63.52
CA TYR A 662 50.32 -38.24 63.01
C TYR A 662 49.68 -39.62 63.14
N ILE A 663 48.44 -39.69 63.61
CA ILE A 663 47.65 -40.93 63.61
C ILE A 663 46.30 -40.63 62.99
N TRP A 664 46.01 -41.26 61.85
CA TRP A 664 44.73 -41.13 61.15
C TRP A 664 43.82 -42.31 61.46
N ASN A 665 42.53 -42.06 61.68
CA ASN A 665 41.51 -43.10 61.85
C ASN A 665 41.14 -43.85 60.53
N SER A 666 42.03 -43.85 59.53
CA SER A 666 41.83 -44.51 58.24
C SER A 666 41.90 -46.04 58.34
N ASN A 667 41.43 -46.75 57.32
CA ASN A 667 41.56 -48.22 57.23
C ASN A 667 42.27 -48.60 55.91
N PRO A 668 43.53 -49.09 55.96
CA PRO A 668 44.37 -49.26 57.15
C PRO A 668 44.77 -47.90 57.78
N VAL A 669 45.14 -47.94 59.07
CA VAL A 669 45.60 -46.77 59.84
C VAL A 669 46.91 -46.26 59.22
N GLN A 670 46.94 -44.97 58.86
CA GLN A 670 48.11 -44.29 58.29
C GLN A 670 48.73 -43.38 59.34
N ALA A 671 50.06 -43.24 59.34
CA ALA A 671 50.82 -42.55 60.38
C ALA A 671 51.67 -41.37 59.86
N GLU A 672 51.49 -41.04 58.58
CA GLU A 672 52.20 -40.00 57.86
C GLU A 672 51.45 -38.65 57.93
N ALA A 673 52.17 -37.55 57.70
CA ALA A 673 51.57 -36.20 57.71
C ALA A 673 50.49 -36.01 56.62
N ASN A 674 50.59 -36.76 55.52
CA ASN A 674 49.64 -36.73 54.41
C ASN A 674 48.87 -38.05 54.38
N LEU A 675 47.55 -37.95 54.30
CA LEU A 675 46.65 -39.10 54.21
C LEU A 675 46.26 -39.33 52.74
N ILE A 676 46.47 -40.54 52.20
CA ILE A 676 46.24 -40.88 50.77
C ILE A 676 45.31 -42.09 50.57
N ASN A 677 44.74 -42.24 49.36
CA ASN A 677 43.83 -43.33 48.98
C ASN A 677 42.57 -43.45 49.85
N LEU A 678 41.79 -42.37 49.92
CA LEU A 678 40.63 -42.25 50.79
C LEU A 678 39.31 -42.48 50.07
N SER A 679 38.38 -43.13 50.78
CA SER A 679 36.97 -43.25 50.41
C SER A 679 36.16 -42.18 51.15
N ALA A 680 34.91 -41.95 50.75
CA ALA A 680 34.06 -40.97 51.41
C ALA A 680 33.82 -41.36 52.88
N ASN A 681 34.34 -40.58 53.84
CA ASN A 681 34.18 -40.78 55.27
C ASN A 681 34.69 -39.58 56.08
N GLU A 682 34.38 -39.55 57.38
CA GLU A 682 35.00 -38.61 58.31
C GLU A 682 36.37 -39.13 58.77
N TYR A 683 37.43 -38.42 58.38
CA TYR A 683 38.79 -38.73 58.77
C TYR A 683 39.26 -37.79 59.88
N GLN A 684 39.75 -38.36 60.97
CA GLN A 684 40.31 -37.64 62.11
C GLN A 684 41.82 -37.89 62.18
N VAL A 685 42.60 -36.82 62.25
CA VAL A 685 44.03 -36.88 62.56
C VAL A 685 44.26 -36.47 64.00
N SER A 686 45.02 -37.28 64.73
CA SER A 686 45.60 -36.91 66.01
C SER A 686 47.08 -36.59 65.80
N VAL A 687 47.48 -35.35 66.08
CA VAL A 687 48.85 -34.88 65.97
C VAL A 687 49.44 -34.76 67.36
N SER A 688 50.60 -35.38 67.59
CA SER A 688 51.32 -35.29 68.86
C SER A 688 52.75 -34.82 68.63
N ASP A 689 53.21 -33.85 69.41
CA ASP A 689 54.62 -33.44 69.42
C ASP A 689 55.47 -34.29 70.39
N ASP A 690 56.79 -34.17 70.27
CA ASP A 690 57.75 -34.90 71.12
C ASP A 690 57.74 -34.46 72.59
N ASN A 691 57.01 -33.38 72.92
CA ASN A 691 56.79 -32.89 74.28
C ASN A 691 55.49 -33.44 74.90
N GLY A 692 54.75 -34.29 74.19
CA GLY A 692 53.55 -34.96 74.68
C GLY A 692 52.26 -34.14 74.57
N CYS A 693 52.26 -33.04 73.82
CA CYS A 693 51.05 -32.27 73.53
C CYS A 693 50.32 -32.88 72.33
N SER A 694 49.00 -33.11 72.46
CA SER A 694 48.18 -33.65 71.37
C SER A 694 47.02 -32.73 70.99
N ALA A 695 46.75 -32.61 69.70
CA ALA A 695 45.60 -31.92 69.13
C ALA A 695 44.95 -32.82 68.07
N SER A 696 43.61 -32.81 67.99
CA SER A 696 42.87 -33.55 66.99
C SER A 696 42.08 -32.62 66.07
N LEU A 697 42.09 -32.96 64.78
CA LEU A 697 41.32 -32.28 63.74
C LEU A 697 40.48 -33.32 63.01
N SER A 698 39.18 -33.03 62.83
CA SER A 698 38.29 -33.85 62.01
C SER A 698 38.08 -33.18 60.65
N LEU A 699 38.19 -33.96 59.59
CA LEU A 699 37.97 -33.59 58.20
C LEU A 699 36.94 -34.55 57.60
N ASN A 700 35.85 -34.02 57.07
CA ASN A 700 34.87 -34.85 56.35
C ASN A 700 35.27 -34.93 54.86
N VAL A 701 35.73 -36.10 54.41
CA VAL A 701 36.03 -36.35 53.00
C VAL A 701 34.77 -36.89 52.35
N LEU A 702 34.14 -36.07 51.52
CA LEU A 702 32.98 -36.46 50.73
C LEU A 702 33.45 -37.26 49.51
N GLN A 703 32.57 -38.13 48.97
CA GLN A 703 32.82 -38.72 47.66
C GLN A 703 32.99 -37.58 46.65
N PRO A 704 33.93 -37.65 45.69
CA PRO A 704 33.94 -36.68 44.59
C PRO A 704 32.55 -36.63 43.99
N ASP A 705 32.02 -35.42 43.79
CA ASP A 705 30.71 -35.27 43.16
C ASP A 705 30.73 -36.07 41.85
N PRO A 706 29.77 -36.98 41.62
CA PRO A 706 29.75 -37.77 40.39
C PRO A 706 29.82 -36.81 39.22
N ILE A 707 30.72 -37.06 38.25
CA ILE A 707 30.82 -36.20 37.09
C ILE A 707 29.41 -36.09 36.47
N GLN A 708 28.91 -34.86 36.33
CA GLN A 708 27.57 -34.64 35.79
C GLN A 708 27.71 -34.28 34.33
N ALA A 709 27.14 -35.12 33.47
CA ALA A 709 26.97 -34.81 32.07
C ALA A 709 25.71 -33.95 31.92
N THR A 710 25.87 -32.77 31.34
CA THR A 710 24.79 -31.82 31.06
C THR A 710 24.89 -31.39 29.61
N ILE A 711 23.73 -31.27 28.96
CA ILE A 711 23.62 -30.68 27.64
C ILE A 711 23.01 -29.30 27.81
N THR A 712 23.66 -28.29 27.26
CA THR A 712 23.12 -26.93 27.14
C THR A 712 22.75 -26.70 25.68
N ALA A 713 21.48 -26.38 25.42
CA ALA A 713 21.06 -25.94 24.10
C ALA A 713 21.34 -24.44 23.92
N ASN A 714 22.22 -24.08 23.00
CA ASN A 714 22.55 -22.70 22.65
C ASN A 714 21.54 -22.15 21.63
N GLY A 715 20.26 -22.25 21.97
CA GLY A 715 19.14 -21.90 21.11
C GLY A 715 17.87 -22.64 21.56
N PRO A 716 16.71 -22.32 20.99
CA PRO A 716 15.48 -23.05 21.29
C PRO A 716 15.64 -24.52 20.86
N THR A 717 15.20 -25.46 21.69
CA THR A 717 15.12 -26.89 21.32
C THR A 717 13.83 -27.22 20.60
N THR A 718 12.92 -26.25 20.47
CA THR A 718 11.74 -26.33 19.60
C THR A 718 11.81 -25.22 18.57
N PHE A 719 11.96 -25.57 17.31
CA PHE A 719 12.11 -24.62 16.20
C PHE A 719 11.45 -25.15 14.94
N CYS A 720 11.22 -24.28 13.96
CA CYS A 720 10.58 -24.65 12.71
C CYS A 720 11.55 -25.36 11.77
N HIS A 721 11.01 -26.15 10.84
CA HIS A 721 11.79 -26.80 9.79
C HIS A 721 12.80 -25.85 9.11
N GLY A 722 14.06 -26.29 9.00
CA GLY A 722 15.18 -25.48 8.48
C GLY A 722 15.93 -24.65 9.54
N GLY A 723 15.42 -24.59 10.78
CA GLY A 723 16.18 -24.13 11.93
C GLY A 723 17.21 -25.16 12.40
N GLN A 724 18.10 -24.73 13.29
CA GLN A 724 19.07 -25.60 13.95
C GLN A 724 19.27 -25.17 15.40
N VAL A 725 19.69 -26.10 16.24
CA VAL A 725 20.16 -25.80 17.60
C VAL A 725 21.55 -26.41 17.80
N VAL A 726 22.44 -25.66 18.44
CA VAL A 726 23.73 -26.21 18.88
C VAL A 726 23.53 -26.76 20.29
N LEU A 727 23.75 -28.06 20.46
CA LEU A 727 23.79 -28.71 21.76
C LEU A 727 25.25 -28.81 22.21
N SER A 728 25.56 -28.23 23.36
CA SER A 728 26.89 -28.20 23.96
C SER A 728 26.94 -29.04 25.22
N ALA A 729 27.86 -29.99 25.29
CA ALA A 729 28.18 -30.70 26.51
C ALA A 729 29.06 -29.83 27.44
N ASN A 730 28.94 -30.00 28.76
CA ASN A 730 29.91 -29.40 29.69
C ASN A 730 31.32 -29.99 29.48
N ASP A 731 32.34 -29.22 29.84
CA ASP A 731 33.76 -29.54 29.57
C ASP A 731 34.17 -30.90 30.16
N ALA A 732 34.90 -31.68 29.36
CA ALA A 732 35.35 -33.04 29.66
C ALA A 732 36.51 -33.46 28.74
N GLU A 733 37.19 -34.55 29.08
CA GLU A 733 38.33 -35.07 28.30
C GLU A 733 37.87 -35.72 26.99
N HIS A 734 36.75 -36.46 27.01
CA HIS A 734 36.18 -37.13 25.84
C HIS A 734 34.65 -37.02 25.80
N PHE A 735 34.09 -36.95 24.60
CA PHE A 735 32.65 -36.86 24.34
C PHE A 735 32.21 -37.99 23.42
N MET A 736 31.01 -38.53 23.65
CA MET A 736 30.36 -39.50 22.79
C MET A 736 28.84 -39.25 22.77
N TRP A 737 28.36 -38.64 21.70
CA TRP A 737 26.95 -38.39 21.48
C TRP A 737 26.26 -39.63 20.90
N ASN A 738 24.96 -39.80 21.16
CA ASN A 738 24.18 -40.91 20.59
C ASN A 738 24.02 -40.84 19.06
N ASN A 739 24.31 -39.70 18.43
CA ASN A 739 24.42 -39.57 16.98
C ASN A 739 25.81 -39.93 16.41
N GLY A 740 26.75 -40.35 17.27
CA GLY A 740 28.10 -40.75 16.90
C GLY A 740 29.15 -39.64 16.88
N SER A 741 28.79 -38.39 17.20
CA SER A 741 29.77 -37.30 17.31
C SER A 741 30.66 -37.44 18.55
N THR A 742 31.90 -36.97 18.46
CA THR A 742 32.88 -36.96 19.57
C THR A 742 33.37 -35.55 19.93
N THR A 743 32.74 -34.51 19.39
CA THR A 743 33.03 -33.11 19.73
C THR A 743 32.21 -32.66 20.94
N GLN A 744 32.69 -31.64 21.64
CA GLN A 744 31.94 -31.02 22.75
C GLN A 744 30.59 -30.45 22.31
N ASP A 745 30.55 -29.86 21.11
CA ASP A 745 29.35 -29.28 20.51
C ASP A 745 28.87 -30.10 19.32
N ILE A 746 27.55 -30.23 19.17
CA ILE A 746 26.90 -30.77 17.96
C ILE A 746 25.85 -29.80 17.42
N VAL A 747 25.73 -29.73 16.10
CA VAL A 747 24.61 -29.03 15.44
C VAL A 747 23.50 -30.05 15.19
N VAL A 748 22.28 -29.72 15.62
CA VAL A 748 21.09 -30.57 15.50
C VAL A 748 20.03 -29.86 14.65
N GLU A 749 19.60 -30.52 13.59
CA GLU A 749 18.62 -30.01 12.61
C GLU A 749 17.35 -30.86 12.54
N SER A 750 17.32 -32.02 13.22
CA SER A 750 16.22 -32.99 13.14
C SER A 750 15.65 -33.35 14.51
N THR A 751 14.33 -33.57 14.55
CA THR A 751 13.62 -34.06 15.73
C THR A 751 14.27 -35.33 16.26
N GLY A 752 14.56 -35.35 17.56
CA GLY A 752 15.20 -36.48 18.20
C GLY A 752 15.57 -36.21 19.65
N ASP A 753 15.87 -37.29 20.36
CA ASP A 753 16.35 -37.27 21.73
C ASP A 753 17.88 -37.41 21.74
N TYR A 754 18.58 -36.41 22.26
CA TYR A 754 20.04 -36.38 22.28
C TYR A 754 20.56 -36.63 23.69
N VAL A 755 21.57 -37.49 23.78
CA VAL A 755 22.34 -37.74 25.00
C VAL A 755 23.83 -37.71 24.66
N VAL A 756 24.63 -37.21 25.60
CA VAL A 756 26.09 -37.25 25.52
C VAL A 756 26.63 -38.05 26.68
N THR A 757 27.58 -38.94 26.39
CA THR A 757 28.43 -39.57 27.40
C THR A 757 29.74 -38.80 27.43
N ILE A 758 30.12 -38.30 28.60
CA ILE A 758 31.42 -37.64 28.80
C ILE A 758 32.33 -38.50 29.66
N THR A 759 33.63 -38.39 29.45
CA THR A 759 34.68 -39.04 30.25
C THR A 759 35.67 -38.00 30.76
N ASP A 760 36.04 -38.04 32.03
CA ASP A 760 37.05 -37.15 32.62
C ASP A 760 38.49 -37.71 32.47
N ALA A 761 39.49 -36.91 32.88
CA ALA A 761 40.91 -37.27 32.85
C ALA A 761 41.26 -38.52 33.70
N ASN A 762 40.41 -38.88 34.65
CA ASN A 762 40.58 -40.03 35.54
C ASN A 762 39.84 -41.28 35.04
N GLY A 763 39.18 -41.21 33.88
CA GLY A 763 38.45 -42.32 33.26
C GLY A 763 37.04 -42.55 33.81
N CYS A 764 36.48 -41.64 34.62
CA CYS A 764 35.10 -41.72 35.07
C CYS A 764 34.15 -41.29 33.94
N THR A 765 33.01 -41.97 33.78
CA THR A 765 32.02 -41.69 32.74
C THR A 765 30.67 -41.25 33.31
N ALA A 766 29.99 -40.33 32.62
CA ALA A 766 28.60 -39.98 32.91
C ALA A 766 27.81 -39.69 31.64
N VAL A 767 26.51 -39.99 31.71
CA VAL A 767 25.56 -39.79 30.62
C VAL A 767 24.60 -38.67 30.99
N SER A 768 24.34 -37.74 30.07
CA SER A 768 23.43 -36.63 30.32
C SER A 768 21.99 -37.11 30.42
N SER A 769 21.12 -36.30 31.03
CA SER A 769 19.69 -36.43 30.78
C SER A 769 19.37 -36.23 29.30
N VAL A 770 18.29 -36.86 28.83
CA VAL A 770 17.80 -36.69 27.46
C VAL A 770 17.45 -35.23 27.21
N THR A 771 18.01 -34.66 26.14
CA THR A 771 17.60 -33.37 25.60
C THR A 771 16.81 -33.60 24.33
N SER A 772 15.50 -33.42 24.41
CA SER A 772 14.60 -33.55 23.27
C SER A 772 14.65 -32.30 22.41
N VAL A 773 15.00 -32.47 21.14
CA VAL A 773 14.86 -31.44 20.11
C VAL A 773 13.62 -31.77 19.29
N HIS A 774 12.74 -30.80 19.13
CA HIS A 774 11.52 -30.91 18.34
C HIS A 774 11.54 -29.89 17.20
N VAL A 775 11.46 -30.39 15.97
CA VAL A 775 11.32 -29.55 14.79
C VAL A 775 9.85 -29.51 14.42
N ASN A 776 9.21 -28.35 14.58
CA ASN A 776 7.84 -28.11 14.14
C ASN A 776 7.78 -28.25 12.61
N ASP A 777 6.76 -28.96 12.14
CA ASP A 777 6.52 -29.16 10.72
C ASP A 777 6.43 -27.82 9.97
N GLN A 778 6.92 -27.81 8.73
CA GLN A 778 6.80 -26.66 7.86
C GLN A 778 5.33 -26.38 7.57
N ILE A 779 4.84 -25.19 7.97
CA ILE A 779 3.50 -24.74 7.58
C ILE A 779 3.50 -24.41 6.08
N LEU A 780 2.69 -25.14 5.32
CA LEU A 780 2.43 -24.85 3.93
C LEU A 780 1.36 -23.76 3.85
N SER A 781 1.66 -22.67 3.15
CA SER A 781 0.70 -21.60 2.92
C SER A 781 0.27 -21.65 1.46
N THR A 782 -1.04 -21.57 1.21
CA THR A 782 -1.60 -21.42 -0.13
C THR A 782 -2.59 -20.26 -0.16
N ILE A 783 -2.71 -19.62 -1.32
CA ILE A 783 -3.75 -18.62 -1.59
C ILE A 783 -4.80 -19.30 -2.45
N LEU A 784 -6.05 -19.25 -1.99
CA LEU A 784 -7.21 -19.67 -2.77
C LEU A 784 -7.91 -18.42 -3.32
N ALA A 785 -8.10 -18.34 -4.63
CA ALA A 785 -8.91 -17.31 -5.25
C ALA A 785 -10.38 -17.75 -5.30
N SER A 786 -11.31 -16.88 -4.91
CA SER A 786 -12.76 -17.16 -4.97
C SER A 786 -13.34 -17.13 -6.39
N GLY A 787 -12.52 -16.76 -7.38
CA GLY A 787 -12.89 -16.54 -8.77
C GLY A 787 -11.65 -16.47 -9.67
N PRO A 788 -11.80 -16.12 -10.96
CA PRO A 788 -10.66 -15.98 -11.87
C PRO A 788 -9.71 -14.90 -11.37
N THR A 789 -8.40 -15.16 -11.47
CA THR A 789 -7.36 -14.17 -11.16
C THR A 789 -6.96 -13.33 -12.36
N THR A 790 -7.57 -13.58 -13.52
CA THR A 790 -7.45 -12.76 -14.73
C THR A 790 -8.82 -12.25 -15.11
N PHE A 791 -9.01 -10.94 -15.08
CA PHE A 791 -10.32 -10.30 -15.27
C PHE A 791 -10.17 -8.86 -15.80
N CYS A 792 -11.28 -8.23 -16.12
CA CYS A 792 -11.30 -6.89 -16.72
C CYS A 792 -11.36 -5.79 -15.66
N GLN A 793 -10.82 -4.61 -15.98
CA GLN A 793 -10.83 -3.45 -15.12
C GLN A 793 -12.26 -3.11 -14.65
N GLY A 794 -12.44 -2.98 -13.33
CA GLY A 794 -13.73 -2.77 -12.67
C GLY A 794 -14.25 -4.00 -11.91
N GLU A 795 -13.71 -5.18 -12.19
CA GLU A 795 -13.98 -6.40 -11.42
C GLU A 795 -12.96 -6.58 -10.27
N ASN A 796 -13.17 -7.58 -9.42
CA ASN A 796 -12.26 -7.94 -8.33
C ASN A 796 -12.30 -9.44 -8.04
N VAL A 797 -11.24 -9.93 -7.39
CA VAL A 797 -11.17 -11.30 -6.87
C VAL A 797 -10.85 -11.26 -5.38
N MET A 798 -11.51 -12.13 -4.60
CA MET A 798 -11.14 -12.34 -3.20
C MET A 798 -10.06 -13.42 -3.14
N LEU A 799 -8.93 -13.06 -2.54
CA LEU A 799 -7.83 -13.97 -2.24
C LEU A 799 -7.92 -14.34 -0.75
N LYS A 800 -7.96 -15.65 -0.48
CA LYS A 800 -8.10 -16.21 0.86
C LYS A 800 -6.89 -17.08 1.20
N SER A 801 -6.30 -16.83 2.36
CA SER A 801 -5.29 -17.70 2.94
C SER A 801 -5.92 -18.78 3.83
N GLU A 802 -5.19 -19.87 4.05
CA GLU A 802 -5.54 -20.90 5.04
C GLU A 802 -5.62 -20.33 6.48
N LEU A 803 -6.21 -21.08 7.42
CA LEU A 803 -6.33 -20.65 8.82
C LEU A 803 -4.95 -20.63 9.50
N ALA A 804 -4.61 -19.49 10.11
CA ALA A 804 -3.36 -19.24 10.81
C ALA A 804 -3.58 -18.24 11.96
N SER A 805 -2.59 -18.08 12.84
CA SER A 805 -2.68 -17.15 13.98
C SER A 805 -2.56 -15.69 13.53
N THR A 806 -1.66 -15.41 12.59
CA THR A 806 -1.52 -14.07 11.99
C THR A 806 -1.30 -14.14 10.49
N TYR A 807 -1.61 -13.02 9.82
CA TYR A 807 -1.48 -12.84 8.37
C TYR A 807 -0.72 -11.55 8.11
N LEU A 808 0.13 -11.54 7.09
CA LEU A 808 0.74 -10.36 6.52
C LEU A 808 0.83 -10.54 5.01
N TRP A 809 -0.07 -9.89 4.29
CA TRP A 809 -0.02 -9.81 2.85
C TRP A 809 1.08 -8.84 2.42
N ASN A 810 1.68 -9.06 1.26
CA ASN A 810 2.63 -8.10 0.67
C ASN A 810 2.00 -6.73 0.31
N THR A 811 0.67 -6.59 0.45
CA THR A 811 -0.07 -5.33 0.42
C THR A 811 -0.07 -4.58 1.75
N GLY A 812 0.43 -5.20 2.83
CA GLY A 812 0.36 -4.71 4.21
C GLY A 812 -0.90 -5.10 4.98
N ALA A 813 -1.86 -5.78 4.35
CA ALA A 813 -3.07 -6.24 5.04
C ALA A 813 -2.77 -7.39 6.02
N THR A 814 -3.51 -7.45 7.13
CA THR A 814 -3.31 -8.46 8.20
C THR A 814 -4.52 -9.39 8.42
N THR A 815 -5.45 -9.42 7.47
CA THR A 815 -6.65 -10.25 7.50
C THR A 815 -6.42 -11.57 6.76
N GLN A 816 -7.23 -12.60 7.06
CA GLN A 816 -7.18 -13.88 6.33
C GLN A 816 -7.52 -13.73 4.84
N GLU A 817 -8.36 -12.75 4.50
CA GLU A 817 -8.88 -12.51 3.17
C GLU A 817 -8.60 -11.07 2.73
N ILE A 818 -8.33 -10.87 1.44
CA ILE A 818 -8.21 -9.56 0.80
C ILE A 818 -9.02 -9.52 -0.51
N ASN A 819 -9.62 -8.38 -0.81
CA ASN A 819 -10.21 -8.11 -2.12
C ASN A 819 -9.21 -7.37 -3.00
N VAL A 820 -8.96 -7.92 -4.19
CA VAL A 820 -7.96 -7.43 -5.12
C VAL A 820 -8.62 -6.99 -6.41
N ALA A 821 -8.37 -5.74 -6.81
CA ALA A 821 -8.87 -5.14 -8.05
C ALA A 821 -7.74 -4.56 -8.94
N ILE A 822 -6.47 -4.81 -8.57
CA ILE A 822 -5.30 -4.24 -9.24
C ILE A 822 -4.33 -5.36 -9.61
N SER A 823 -3.79 -5.30 -10.83
CA SER A 823 -2.75 -6.22 -11.30
C SER A 823 -1.56 -6.26 -10.35
N GLY A 824 -1.11 -7.45 -9.99
CA GLY A 824 0.00 -7.60 -9.07
C GLY A 824 0.26 -9.05 -8.69
N ASN A 825 1.41 -9.25 -8.06
CA ASN A 825 1.80 -10.51 -7.48
C ASN A 825 1.45 -10.48 -6.00
N TYR A 826 0.53 -11.34 -5.57
CA TYR A 826 0.04 -11.38 -4.20
C TYR A 826 0.66 -12.57 -3.47
N GLN A 827 1.15 -12.31 -2.27
CA GLN A 827 1.75 -13.31 -1.40
C GLN A 827 1.32 -13.01 0.03
N VAL A 828 1.04 -14.06 0.79
CA VAL A 828 0.71 -13.96 2.20
C VAL A 828 1.77 -14.68 3.01
N THR A 829 2.28 -13.98 4.01
CA THR A 829 3.07 -14.56 5.07
C THR A 829 2.13 -14.88 6.21
N ILE A 830 2.06 -16.14 6.60
CA ILE A 830 1.25 -16.59 7.74
C ILE A 830 2.17 -17.03 8.87
N THR A 831 1.71 -16.83 10.11
CA THR A 831 2.38 -17.38 11.28
C THR A 831 1.39 -18.23 12.06
N ASP A 832 1.79 -19.46 12.39
CA ASP A 832 0.98 -20.37 13.18
C ASP A 832 1.03 -20.02 14.69
N ILE A 833 0.39 -20.85 15.52
CA ILE A 833 0.37 -20.68 16.98
C ILE A 833 1.73 -20.94 17.65
N ASN A 834 2.63 -21.66 16.96
CA ASN A 834 3.96 -22.01 17.44
C ASN A 834 5.05 -21.03 16.94
N GLY A 835 4.67 -19.97 16.22
CA GLY A 835 5.60 -18.97 15.68
C GLY A 835 6.24 -19.37 14.35
N CYS A 836 5.82 -20.46 13.71
CA CYS A 836 6.36 -20.89 12.42
C CYS A 836 5.75 -20.11 11.27
N ILE A 837 6.64 -19.64 10.38
CA ILE A 837 6.29 -18.77 9.27
C ILE A 837 6.16 -19.59 7.99
N GLY A 838 5.01 -19.48 7.33
CA GLY A 838 4.77 -19.98 5.99
C GLY A 838 4.60 -18.83 5.02
N ILE A 839 5.26 -18.90 3.87
CA ILE A 839 5.07 -17.94 2.79
C ILE A 839 4.37 -18.66 1.65
N SER A 840 3.24 -18.15 1.19
CA SER A 840 2.53 -18.75 0.06
C SER A 840 3.36 -18.65 -1.23
N PRO A 841 3.14 -19.51 -2.23
CA PRO A 841 3.52 -19.20 -3.60
C PRO A 841 2.90 -17.86 -4.05
N VAL A 842 3.55 -17.20 -5.00
CA VAL A 842 3.03 -15.96 -5.60
C VAL A 842 1.77 -16.28 -6.42
N THR A 843 0.67 -15.61 -6.10
CA THR A 843 -0.56 -15.63 -6.89
C THR A 843 -0.61 -14.37 -7.74
N ALA A 844 -0.45 -14.52 -9.05
CA ALA A 844 -0.56 -13.41 -9.99
C ALA A 844 -2.04 -13.08 -10.24
N VAL A 845 -2.40 -11.82 -10.04
CA VAL A 845 -3.66 -11.25 -10.50
C VAL A 845 -3.36 -10.33 -11.66
N ILE A 846 -4.09 -10.52 -12.77
CA ILE A 846 -3.95 -9.75 -14.00
C ILE A 846 -5.27 -9.05 -14.28
N VAL A 847 -5.23 -7.73 -14.33
CA VAL A 847 -6.38 -6.88 -14.66
C VAL A 847 -6.12 -6.27 -16.03
N HIS A 848 -6.93 -6.68 -17.02
CA HIS A 848 -6.88 -6.13 -18.37
C HIS A 848 -7.66 -4.82 -18.44
N GLU A 849 -7.11 -3.82 -19.12
CA GLU A 849 -7.81 -2.55 -19.35
C GLU A 849 -9.01 -2.76 -20.27
N LEU A 850 -10.06 -1.96 -20.09
CA LEU A 850 -11.19 -1.98 -21.02
C LEU A 850 -10.75 -1.38 -22.37
N PRO A 851 -11.12 -2.00 -23.51
CA PRO A 851 -10.82 -1.40 -24.81
C PRO A 851 -11.59 -0.09 -25.00
N ILE A 852 -10.99 0.84 -25.74
CA ILE A 852 -11.64 2.11 -26.08
C ILE A 852 -12.45 1.89 -27.36
N ALA A 853 -13.77 2.03 -27.26
CA ALA A 853 -14.67 1.93 -28.40
C ALA A 853 -14.96 3.31 -29.01
N GLU A 854 -14.72 3.45 -30.31
CA GLU A 854 -14.96 4.69 -31.06
C GLU A 854 -15.81 4.42 -32.30
N ILE A 855 -16.80 5.28 -32.55
CA ILE A 855 -17.63 5.24 -33.75
C ILE A 855 -17.14 6.31 -34.73
N GLY A 856 -16.74 5.89 -35.93
CA GLY A 856 -16.56 6.73 -37.09
C GLY A 856 -17.79 6.70 -38.02
N ALA A 857 -17.98 7.75 -38.81
CA ALA A 857 -19.02 7.82 -39.84
C ALA A 857 -18.38 8.04 -41.22
N SER A 858 -18.89 7.36 -42.25
CA SER A 858 -18.37 7.48 -43.62
C SER A 858 -18.68 8.82 -44.30
N SER A 859 -19.69 9.55 -43.79
CA SER A 859 -20.14 10.85 -44.28
C SER A 859 -20.92 11.59 -43.19
N GLU A 860 -21.56 12.73 -43.53
CA GLU A 860 -22.37 13.49 -42.59
C GLU A 860 -23.50 12.63 -41.98
N THR A 861 -23.71 12.77 -40.67
CA THR A 861 -24.71 11.98 -39.93
C THR A 861 -26.10 12.62 -39.93
N ALA A 862 -26.28 13.74 -40.63
CA ALA A 862 -27.57 14.38 -40.88
C ALA A 862 -27.87 14.35 -42.39
N PHE A 863 -28.91 13.62 -42.80
CA PHE A 863 -29.23 13.44 -44.23
C PHE A 863 -30.73 13.26 -44.47
N CYS A 864 -31.18 13.42 -45.71
CA CYS A 864 -32.59 13.27 -46.07
C CYS A 864 -33.05 11.81 -46.14
N GLN A 865 -34.34 11.58 -45.85
CA GLN A 865 -34.98 10.28 -45.92
C GLN A 865 -34.75 9.59 -47.27
N GLY A 866 -34.29 8.35 -47.23
CA GLY A 866 -33.90 7.55 -48.40
C GLY A 866 -32.39 7.41 -48.60
N ASN A 867 -31.58 8.26 -47.95
CA ASN A 867 -30.13 8.08 -47.85
C ASN A 867 -29.77 7.25 -46.61
N SER A 868 -28.50 6.86 -46.51
CA SER A 868 -27.93 6.17 -45.34
C SER A 868 -26.48 6.57 -45.11
N VAL A 869 -25.99 6.36 -43.88
CA VAL A 869 -24.58 6.52 -43.50
C VAL A 869 -24.03 5.19 -43.00
N ILE A 870 -22.76 4.91 -43.29
CA ILE A 870 -22.09 3.76 -42.70
C ILE A 870 -21.41 4.22 -41.43
N LEU A 871 -21.80 3.64 -40.29
CA LEU A 871 -21.08 3.79 -39.04
C LEU A 871 -20.10 2.64 -38.89
N SER A 872 -18.88 2.91 -38.44
CA SER A 872 -17.82 1.92 -38.28
C SER A 872 -17.16 2.03 -36.93
N SER A 873 -16.97 0.92 -36.24
CA SER A 873 -16.16 0.86 -35.02
C SER A 873 -14.68 0.67 -35.33
N ASN A 874 -13.79 1.10 -34.44
CA ASN A 874 -12.37 0.70 -34.46
C ASN A 874 -12.21 -0.84 -34.35
N PRO A 875 -11.11 -1.45 -34.88
CA PRO A 875 -10.94 -2.91 -34.88
C PRO A 875 -10.95 -3.54 -33.47
N ALA A 876 -11.69 -4.64 -33.33
CA ALA A 876 -11.84 -5.46 -32.13
C ALA A 876 -12.18 -6.92 -32.50
N ILE A 877 -12.24 -7.83 -31.52
CA ILE A 877 -12.58 -9.25 -31.72
C ILE A 877 -14.07 -9.43 -31.99
N SER A 878 -14.93 -8.69 -31.29
CA SER A 878 -16.38 -8.73 -31.52
C SER A 878 -17.02 -7.37 -31.32
N TYR A 879 -18.22 -7.19 -31.89
CA TYR A 879 -18.99 -5.96 -31.85
C TYR A 879 -20.43 -6.31 -31.47
N LEU A 880 -21.08 -5.41 -30.73
CA LEU A 880 -22.51 -5.46 -30.46
C LEU A 880 -23.06 -4.04 -30.45
N TRP A 881 -23.79 -3.69 -31.49
CA TRP A 881 -24.50 -2.42 -31.60
C TRP A 881 -25.81 -2.47 -30.82
N ASN A 882 -26.32 -1.31 -30.41
CA ASN A 882 -27.61 -1.22 -29.71
C ASN A 882 -28.84 -1.59 -30.57
N ASP A 883 -28.67 -1.75 -31.88
CA ASP A 883 -29.68 -2.32 -32.78
C ASP A 883 -29.61 -3.86 -32.87
N GLY A 884 -28.64 -4.49 -32.19
CA GLY A 884 -28.40 -5.92 -32.17
C GLY A 884 -27.42 -6.41 -33.24
N SER A 885 -26.88 -5.54 -34.09
CA SER A 885 -25.90 -5.91 -35.11
C SER A 885 -24.56 -6.30 -34.48
N ILE A 886 -23.81 -7.21 -35.13
CA ILE A 886 -22.52 -7.73 -34.65
C ILE A 886 -21.33 -7.47 -35.58
N ASP A 887 -21.58 -6.82 -36.71
CA ASP A 887 -20.56 -6.45 -37.67
C ASP A 887 -19.80 -5.20 -37.21
N GLN A 888 -18.53 -5.06 -37.61
CA GLN A 888 -17.73 -3.85 -37.34
C GLN A 888 -18.38 -2.58 -37.93
N GLN A 889 -19.16 -2.74 -39.00
CA GLN A 889 -19.81 -1.66 -39.72
C GLN A 889 -21.31 -1.91 -39.82
N ILE A 890 -22.11 -0.85 -39.65
CA ILE A 890 -23.55 -0.89 -39.85
C ILE A 890 -23.99 0.20 -40.83
N ASN A 891 -25.00 -0.09 -41.65
CA ASN A 891 -25.60 0.87 -42.56
C ASN A 891 -26.88 1.44 -41.92
N VAL A 892 -26.84 2.71 -41.54
CA VAL A 892 -27.91 3.37 -40.79
C VAL A 892 -28.71 4.28 -41.70
N ALA A 893 -30.02 4.03 -41.79
CA ALA A 893 -30.97 4.83 -42.58
C ALA A 893 -32.11 5.43 -41.72
N THR A 894 -31.99 5.36 -40.40
CA THR A 894 -33.00 5.82 -39.43
C THR A 894 -32.39 6.78 -38.43
N SER A 895 -33.22 7.66 -37.85
CA SER A 895 -32.76 8.57 -36.81
C SER A 895 -32.59 7.81 -35.49
N GLY A 896 -31.53 8.08 -34.75
CA GLY A 896 -31.28 7.43 -33.46
C GLY A 896 -29.89 7.73 -32.90
N GLN A 897 -29.70 7.35 -31.64
CA GLN A 897 -28.38 7.28 -31.02
C GLN A 897 -27.86 5.86 -31.16
N PHE A 898 -26.65 5.72 -31.70
CA PHE A 898 -25.98 4.46 -31.91
C PHE A 898 -24.80 4.34 -30.95
N ILE A 899 -24.72 3.23 -30.24
CA ILE A 899 -23.57 2.83 -29.42
C ILE A 899 -23.12 1.45 -29.86
N VAL A 900 -21.82 1.20 -29.76
CA VAL A 900 -21.23 -0.11 -30.00
C VAL A 900 -20.47 -0.55 -28.75
N THR A 901 -20.72 -1.78 -28.34
CA THR A 901 -19.90 -2.49 -27.37
C THR A 901 -18.91 -3.33 -28.16
N ILE A 902 -17.61 -3.15 -27.92
CA ILE A 902 -16.56 -3.98 -28.52
C ILE A 902 -15.94 -4.90 -27.48
N THR A 903 -15.51 -6.08 -27.91
CA THR A 903 -14.72 -7.00 -27.09
C THR A 903 -13.32 -7.14 -27.67
N ASP A 904 -12.30 -7.02 -26.83
CA ASP A 904 -10.90 -7.21 -27.23
C ASP A 904 -10.45 -8.68 -27.17
N GLU A 905 -9.16 -8.93 -27.42
CA GLU A 905 -8.53 -10.26 -27.35
C GLU A 905 -8.47 -10.85 -25.94
N ASN A 906 -8.61 -10.02 -24.91
CA ASN A 906 -8.63 -10.45 -23.51
C ASN A 906 -10.05 -10.71 -22.99
N GLY A 907 -11.08 -10.56 -23.85
CA GLY A 907 -12.48 -10.74 -23.48
C GLY A 907 -13.10 -9.54 -22.77
N CYS A 908 -12.44 -8.38 -22.75
CA CYS A 908 -12.91 -7.17 -22.07
C CYS A 908 -13.80 -6.32 -22.96
N ASN A 909 -14.88 -5.78 -22.37
CA ASN A 909 -15.91 -5.02 -23.09
C ASN A 909 -15.75 -3.52 -22.91
N GLY A 910 -15.65 -2.78 -24.01
CA GLY A 910 -15.65 -1.32 -24.06
C GLY A 910 -16.90 -0.80 -24.75
N ILE A 911 -17.51 0.27 -24.24
CA ILE A 911 -18.72 0.89 -24.81
C ILE A 911 -18.37 2.26 -25.38
N SER A 912 -18.82 2.54 -26.61
CA SER A 912 -18.55 3.83 -27.25
C SER A 912 -19.39 4.96 -26.67
N ASN A 913 -18.96 6.20 -26.86
CA ASN A 913 -19.85 7.34 -26.71
C ASN A 913 -21.00 7.27 -27.75
N PRO A 914 -22.22 7.77 -27.45
CA PRO A 914 -23.33 7.75 -28.40
C PRO A 914 -23.08 8.62 -29.63
N MET A 915 -23.24 8.02 -30.82
CA MET A 915 -23.23 8.73 -32.10
C MET A 915 -24.67 9.05 -32.52
N LEU A 916 -24.99 10.32 -32.77
CA LEU A 916 -26.32 10.75 -33.20
C LEU A 916 -26.42 10.75 -34.73
N VAL A 917 -27.40 10.02 -35.27
CA VAL A 917 -27.81 10.06 -36.68
C VAL A 917 -29.19 10.72 -36.79
N THR A 918 -29.32 11.68 -37.71
CA THR A 918 -30.56 12.43 -37.95
C THR A 918 -31.02 12.27 -39.40
N VAL A 919 -32.25 11.80 -39.59
CA VAL A 919 -32.86 11.62 -40.91
C VAL A 919 -33.95 12.66 -41.10
N ASN A 920 -33.66 13.68 -41.92
CA ASN A 920 -34.55 14.78 -42.23
C ASN A 920 -35.61 14.38 -43.27
N GLN A 921 -36.84 14.89 -43.15
CA GLN A 921 -37.93 14.62 -44.09
C GLN A 921 -38.25 15.85 -44.95
N ALA A 922 -38.79 15.61 -46.15
CA ALA A 922 -39.44 16.65 -46.93
C ALA A 922 -40.66 17.22 -46.14
N PRO A 923 -41.07 18.48 -46.40
CA PRO A 923 -42.14 19.08 -45.63
C PRO A 923 -43.46 18.31 -45.82
N PRO A 924 -44.30 18.21 -44.77
CA PRO A 924 -45.63 17.61 -44.90
C PRO A 924 -46.52 18.42 -45.85
N ILE A 925 -47.67 17.87 -46.26
CA ILE A 925 -48.63 18.62 -47.09
C ILE A 925 -49.01 19.96 -46.39
N PRO A 926 -49.05 21.10 -47.10
CA PRO A 926 -49.43 22.37 -46.48
C PRO A 926 -50.82 22.28 -45.84
N GLU A 927 -51.02 22.96 -44.72
CA GLU A 927 -52.34 23.15 -44.10
C GLU A 927 -53.34 23.79 -45.09
N PRO A 928 -54.67 23.73 -44.84
CA PRO A 928 -55.68 24.26 -45.75
C PRO A 928 -55.41 25.72 -46.15
N ILE A 929 -55.60 26.03 -47.43
CA ILE A 929 -55.52 27.41 -47.94
C ILE A 929 -56.70 28.20 -47.35
N VAL A 930 -56.38 29.26 -46.60
CA VAL A 930 -57.34 30.18 -45.97
C VAL A 930 -57.32 31.52 -46.74
N GLY A 931 -58.47 32.16 -46.93
CA GLY A 931 -58.53 33.44 -47.64
C GLY A 931 -59.96 33.95 -47.81
N GLU A 932 -60.10 35.08 -48.50
CA GLU A 932 -61.41 35.62 -48.84
C GLU A 932 -62.21 34.65 -49.74
N SER A 933 -63.55 34.69 -49.61
CA SER A 933 -64.53 33.72 -50.13
C SER A 933 -64.14 32.94 -51.41
N SER A 934 -64.47 31.65 -51.46
CA SER A 934 -64.35 30.82 -52.67
C SER A 934 -65.24 31.27 -53.84
N ALA A 935 -66.15 32.23 -53.60
CA ALA A 935 -66.92 32.93 -54.62
C ALA A 935 -66.26 34.29 -54.95
N VAL A 936 -65.65 34.41 -56.13
CA VAL A 936 -64.86 35.57 -56.54
C VAL A 936 -65.36 36.14 -57.88
N CYS A 937 -65.89 37.36 -57.87
CA CYS A 937 -66.32 38.02 -59.11
C CYS A 937 -65.12 38.40 -59.99
N ALA A 938 -65.33 38.44 -61.30
CA ALA A 938 -64.33 38.92 -62.26
C ALA A 938 -63.89 40.38 -61.94
N ASN A 939 -62.63 40.71 -62.24
CA ASN A 939 -61.99 42.00 -61.94
C ASN A 939 -61.82 42.32 -60.44
N SER A 940 -61.76 41.30 -59.58
CA SER A 940 -61.49 41.49 -58.15
C SER A 940 -60.09 41.04 -57.74
N ILE A 941 -59.61 41.55 -56.61
CA ILE A 941 -58.35 41.17 -55.98
C ILE A 941 -58.67 40.44 -54.68
N LYS A 942 -58.01 39.30 -54.43
CA LYS A 942 -58.20 38.48 -53.22
C LYS A 942 -56.89 37.96 -52.66
N GLN A 943 -56.84 37.77 -51.35
CA GLN A 943 -55.69 37.20 -50.65
C GLN A 943 -55.98 35.79 -50.12
N TYR A 944 -54.95 34.95 -50.18
CA TYR A 944 -54.94 33.58 -49.69
C TYR A 944 -53.64 33.30 -48.94
N PHE A 945 -53.68 32.52 -47.88
CA PHE A 945 -52.50 32.12 -47.11
C PHE A 945 -52.64 30.69 -46.60
N VAL A 946 -51.51 30.11 -46.20
CA VAL A 946 -51.41 28.91 -45.37
C VAL A 946 -50.64 29.26 -44.09
N PRO A 947 -50.89 28.56 -42.98
CA PRO A 947 -50.06 28.67 -41.77
C PRO A 947 -48.54 28.57 -42.08
N LEU A 948 -47.75 29.37 -41.36
CA LEU A 948 -46.29 29.40 -41.52
C LEU A 948 -45.65 28.12 -40.95
N VAL A 949 -44.75 27.51 -41.71
CA VAL A 949 -43.92 26.38 -41.30
C VAL A 949 -42.45 26.82 -41.37
N ASN A 950 -41.76 26.83 -40.22
CA ASN A 950 -40.36 27.27 -40.13
C ASN A 950 -39.45 26.41 -41.03
N ASN A 951 -38.42 27.05 -41.60
CA ASN A 951 -37.42 26.43 -42.48
C ASN A 951 -38.00 25.80 -43.76
N THR A 952 -39.10 26.34 -44.28
CA THR A 952 -39.69 25.92 -45.57
C THR A 952 -40.02 27.13 -46.44
N TYR A 953 -39.94 26.93 -47.75
CA TYR A 953 -40.30 27.90 -48.77
C TYR A 953 -41.57 27.47 -49.51
N TYR A 954 -42.30 28.39 -50.13
CA TYR A 954 -43.61 28.12 -50.74
C TYR A 954 -43.60 28.33 -52.24
N HIS A 955 -44.35 27.55 -53.00
CA HIS A 955 -44.54 27.81 -54.42
C HIS A 955 -46.03 27.70 -54.78
N TRP A 956 -46.60 28.82 -55.21
CA TRP A 956 -48.00 28.96 -55.55
C TRP A 956 -48.23 28.91 -57.06
N SER A 957 -49.34 28.28 -57.46
CA SER A 957 -49.81 28.21 -58.85
C SER A 957 -51.23 28.78 -58.94
N ALA A 958 -51.37 29.93 -59.61
CA ALA A 958 -52.66 30.59 -59.81
C ALA A 958 -53.55 29.87 -60.84
N PRO A 959 -54.88 29.95 -60.69
CA PRO A 959 -55.81 29.42 -61.69
C PRO A 959 -55.77 30.20 -63.00
N LEU A 960 -56.13 29.54 -64.11
CA LEU A 960 -56.24 30.16 -65.43
C LEU A 960 -57.21 31.35 -65.40
N GLY A 961 -56.77 32.51 -65.86
CA GLY A 961 -57.53 33.77 -65.79
C GLY A 961 -57.33 34.58 -64.50
N ALA A 962 -56.50 34.11 -63.58
CA ALA A 962 -55.99 34.88 -62.44
C ALA A 962 -54.46 35.02 -62.51
N SER A 963 -53.91 36.08 -61.93
CA SER A 963 -52.47 36.34 -61.87
C SER A 963 -52.03 36.60 -60.44
N ILE A 964 -50.87 36.06 -60.05
CA ILE A 964 -50.23 36.37 -58.76
C ILE A 964 -49.59 37.75 -58.88
N ILE A 965 -50.02 38.69 -58.06
CA ILE A 965 -49.50 40.06 -58.06
C ILE A 965 -48.51 40.31 -56.91
N HIS A 966 -48.64 39.57 -55.79
CA HIS A 966 -47.70 39.61 -54.66
C HIS A 966 -47.62 38.26 -53.91
N GLY A 967 -46.51 37.99 -53.23
CA GLY A 967 -46.39 36.93 -52.22
C GLY A 967 -45.87 35.55 -52.69
N GLN A 968 -45.39 35.41 -53.93
CA GLN A 968 -44.70 34.18 -54.35
C GLN A 968 -43.49 33.90 -53.43
N ALA A 969 -43.16 32.63 -53.18
CA ALA A 969 -42.15 32.21 -52.20
C ALA A 969 -42.52 32.38 -50.71
N THR A 970 -43.70 32.92 -50.38
CA THR A 970 -44.14 33.14 -48.99
C THR A 970 -45.40 32.35 -48.65
N ASN A 971 -45.74 32.25 -47.36
CA ASN A 971 -46.95 31.54 -46.91
C ASN A 971 -48.26 32.27 -47.25
N GLN A 972 -48.21 33.45 -47.87
CA GLN A 972 -49.37 34.25 -48.28
C GLN A 972 -49.22 34.79 -49.71
N ILE A 973 -50.29 34.78 -50.49
CA ILE A 973 -50.34 35.37 -51.84
C ILE A 973 -51.52 36.32 -52.03
N THR A 974 -51.35 37.24 -52.97
CA THR A 974 -52.42 38.10 -53.49
C THR A 974 -52.65 37.81 -54.98
N LEU A 975 -53.90 37.53 -55.36
CA LEU A 975 -54.33 37.21 -56.72
C LEU A 975 -55.21 38.32 -57.30
N GLN A 976 -54.98 38.68 -58.56
CA GLN A 976 -55.89 39.48 -59.37
C GLN A 976 -56.62 38.59 -60.37
N PHE A 977 -57.96 38.59 -60.30
CA PHE A 977 -58.83 37.81 -61.19
C PHE A 977 -59.27 38.66 -62.38
N GLY A 978 -58.94 38.23 -63.59
CA GLY A 978 -59.25 38.95 -64.81
C GLY A 978 -60.73 38.90 -65.21
N PRO A 979 -61.13 39.65 -66.25
CA PRO A 979 -62.52 39.76 -66.70
C PRO A 979 -63.11 38.45 -67.25
N SER A 980 -62.26 37.50 -67.64
CA SER A 980 -62.65 36.19 -68.18
C SER A 980 -62.68 35.06 -67.16
N PHE A 981 -62.34 35.32 -65.88
CA PHE A 981 -62.31 34.29 -64.86
C PHE A 981 -63.72 33.76 -64.56
N LYS A 982 -63.92 32.45 -64.71
CA LYS A 982 -65.19 31.77 -64.41
C LYS A 982 -65.06 30.78 -63.26
N ASN A 983 -64.03 29.94 -63.31
CA ASN A 983 -63.65 28.98 -62.27
C ASN A 983 -62.16 28.60 -62.44
N GLY A 984 -61.55 28.08 -61.39
CA GLY A 984 -60.21 27.49 -61.47
C GLY A 984 -59.69 26.98 -60.13
N THR A 985 -58.53 26.32 -60.15
CA THR A 985 -57.88 25.77 -58.94
C THR A 985 -56.61 26.54 -58.58
N LEU A 986 -56.56 27.08 -57.37
CA LEU A 986 -55.35 27.59 -56.74
C LEU A 986 -54.58 26.45 -56.09
N SER A 987 -53.26 26.38 -56.26
CA SER A 987 -52.43 25.34 -55.63
C SER A 987 -51.19 25.91 -54.92
N VAL A 988 -50.69 25.20 -53.90
CA VAL A 988 -49.44 25.50 -53.19
C VAL A 988 -48.66 24.23 -52.84
N VAL A 989 -47.34 24.29 -52.95
CA VAL A 989 -46.38 23.31 -52.38
C VAL A 989 -45.42 24.02 -51.44
N MET A 990 -44.88 23.30 -50.46
CA MET A 990 -43.74 23.72 -49.64
C MET A 990 -42.48 22.98 -50.09
N TYR A 991 -41.30 23.55 -49.88
CA TYR A 991 -40.03 22.85 -50.11
C TYR A 991 -38.97 23.22 -49.07
N ASN A 992 -38.11 22.24 -48.78
CA ASN A 992 -36.87 22.39 -48.02
C ASN A 992 -35.72 21.68 -48.76
N GLU A 993 -34.55 21.57 -48.12
CA GLU A 993 -33.38 20.86 -48.65
C GLU A 993 -33.62 19.37 -48.99
N CYS A 994 -34.65 18.74 -48.40
CA CYS A 994 -35.02 17.35 -48.65
C CYS A 994 -36.10 17.16 -49.71
N GLY A 995 -36.63 18.24 -50.30
CA GLY A 995 -37.52 18.19 -51.46
C GLY A 995 -38.87 18.88 -51.28
N LEU A 996 -39.80 18.54 -52.18
CA LEU A 996 -41.13 19.15 -52.28
C LEU A 996 -42.17 18.39 -51.45
N SER A 997 -43.08 19.13 -50.84
CA SER A 997 -44.29 18.56 -50.24
C SER A 997 -45.28 18.10 -51.32
N PRO A 998 -46.25 17.25 -50.96
CA PRO A 998 -47.46 17.06 -51.76
C PRO A 998 -48.21 18.40 -52.00
N VAL A 999 -48.95 18.49 -53.12
CA VAL A 999 -49.66 19.71 -53.55
C VAL A 999 -50.98 19.90 -52.77
N ARG A 1000 -51.18 21.08 -52.18
CA ARG A 1000 -52.47 21.53 -51.63
C ARG A 1000 -53.25 22.32 -52.69
N LYS A 1001 -54.57 22.10 -52.79
CA LYS A 1001 -55.45 22.71 -53.80
C LYS A 1001 -56.69 23.38 -53.17
N LEU A 1002 -57.16 24.48 -53.76
CA LEU A 1002 -58.41 25.18 -53.45
C LEU A 1002 -59.16 25.53 -54.74
N VAL A 1003 -60.44 25.18 -54.84
CA VAL A 1003 -61.30 25.51 -55.99
C VAL A 1003 -61.97 26.87 -55.77
N ILE A 1004 -61.90 27.75 -56.76
CA ILE A 1004 -62.45 29.10 -56.74
C ILE A 1004 -63.44 29.25 -57.91
N ASN A 1005 -64.65 29.75 -57.63
CA ASN A 1005 -65.74 29.90 -58.61
C ASN A 1005 -66.25 31.36 -58.64
N SER A 1006 -66.76 31.81 -59.80
CA SER A 1006 -67.36 33.15 -59.92
C SER A 1006 -68.85 33.19 -59.54
N VAL A 1007 -69.61 32.14 -59.82
CA VAL A 1007 -71.05 32.01 -59.47
C VAL A 1007 -71.29 30.79 -58.58
N PRO A 1008 -72.39 30.73 -57.79
CA PRO A 1008 -72.68 29.58 -56.94
C PRO A 1008 -72.89 28.31 -57.77
N THR A 1009 -72.51 27.17 -57.22
CA THR A 1009 -72.77 25.87 -57.85
C THR A 1009 -74.26 25.54 -57.86
N ILE A 1010 -74.70 24.70 -58.81
CA ILE A 1010 -76.10 24.22 -58.88
C ILE A 1010 -76.56 23.60 -57.55
N PRO A 1011 -77.79 23.91 -57.07
CA PRO A 1011 -78.37 23.24 -55.91
C PRO A 1011 -78.41 21.71 -56.08
N ILE A 1012 -77.96 20.99 -55.05
CA ILE A 1012 -77.72 19.54 -55.08
C ILE A 1012 -79.02 18.75 -55.00
N SER A 1013 -80.09 19.29 -54.40
CA SER A 1013 -81.40 18.62 -54.34
C SER A 1013 -82.56 19.59 -54.05
N ILE A 1014 -83.78 19.17 -54.40
CA ILE A 1014 -85.03 19.71 -53.86
C ILE A 1014 -85.69 18.58 -53.05
N SER A 1015 -85.98 18.81 -51.78
CA SER A 1015 -86.67 17.89 -50.88
C SER A 1015 -88.08 18.41 -50.58
N GLY A 1016 -89.10 17.62 -50.93
CA GLY A 1016 -90.51 17.84 -50.70
C GLY A 1016 -91.32 16.71 -51.33
N SER A 1017 -92.61 16.60 -51.04
CA SER A 1017 -93.40 15.48 -51.57
C SER A 1017 -93.50 15.56 -53.10
N ALA A 1018 -93.18 14.46 -53.79
CA ALA A 1018 -93.46 14.31 -55.22
C ALA A 1018 -94.96 14.10 -55.52
N TYR A 1019 -95.78 13.91 -54.47
CA TYR A 1019 -97.22 13.69 -54.55
C TYR A 1019 -97.94 14.66 -53.63
N SER A 1020 -98.84 15.49 -54.16
CA SER A 1020 -99.55 16.49 -53.36
C SER A 1020 -101.03 16.15 -53.27
N ASN A 1021 -101.62 16.30 -52.08
CA ASN A 1021 -103.08 16.29 -51.95
C ASN A 1021 -103.59 17.64 -52.45
N CYS A 1022 -104.40 17.62 -53.50
CA CYS A 1022 -105.00 18.84 -54.04
C CYS A 1022 -105.79 19.57 -52.95
N ASN A 1023 -105.82 20.90 -53.03
CA ASN A 1023 -106.40 21.80 -52.04
C ASN A 1023 -105.65 21.80 -50.68
N THR A 1024 -104.37 21.39 -50.67
CA THR A 1024 -103.49 21.50 -49.50
C THR A 1024 -102.23 22.30 -49.81
N THR A 1025 -101.49 22.65 -48.76
CA THR A 1025 -100.22 23.39 -48.86
C THR A 1025 -99.06 22.46 -48.49
N SER A 1026 -98.03 22.40 -49.34
CA SER A 1026 -96.83 21.56 -49.12
C SER A 1026 -95.55 22.40 -49.06
N VAL A 1027 -94.56 21.92 -48.30
CA VAL A 1027 -93.24 22.55 -48.11
C VAL A 1027 -92.20 21.89 -49.02
N TYR A 1028 -91.34 22.70 -49.65
CA TYR A 1028 -90.17 22.27 -50.42
C TYR A 1028 -88.90 22.96 -49.91
N LYS A 1029 -87.76 22.26 -49.92
CA LYS A 1029 -86.47 22.74 -49.39
C LYS A 1029 -85.31 22.37 -50.30
N THR A 1030 -84.23 23.16 -50.30
CA THR A 1030 -82.95 22.85 -50.96
C THR A 1030 -81.77 22.93 -49.97
N ASN A 1031 -80.57 22.51 -50.41
CA ASN A 1031 -79.35 22.60 -49.60
C ASN A 1031 -78.72 23.99 -49.70
N LYS A 1032 -78.07 24.42 -48.61
CA LYS A 1032 -77.25 25.65 -48.63
C LYS A 1032 -76.02 25.43 -49.53
N ILE A 1033 -75.66 26.43 -50.32
CA ILE A 1033 -74.56 26.43 -51.29
C ILE A 1033 -73.55 27.48 -50.81
N ILE A 1034 -72.29 27.06 -50.69
CA ILE A 1034 -71.19 27.97 -50.30
C ILE A 1034 -71.06 29.05 -51.37
N GLY A 1035 -71.13 30.31 -50.96
CA GLY A 1035 -71.03 31.47 -51.85
C GLY A 1035 -72.36 31.94 -52.46
N ALA A 1036 -73.51 31.33 -52.13
CA ALA A 1036 -74.84 31.84 -52.48
C ALA A 1036 -75.37 32.82 -51.42
N SER A 1037 -75.91 33.96 -51.84
CA SER A 1037 -76.55 34.95 -50.97
C SER A 1037 -78.09 34.86 -50.97
N ALA A 1038 -78.72 34.22 -51.96
CA ALA A 1038 -80.16 33.97 -51.97
C ALA A 1038 -80.56 32.76 -52.84
N TYR A 1039 -81.83 32.35 -52.77
CA TYR A 1039 -82.44 31.28 -53.55
C TYR A 1039 -83.74 31.77 -54.20
N THR A 1040 -83.94 31.49 -55.49
CA THR A 1040 -85.16 31.87 -56.21
C THR A 1040 -85.90 30.62 -56.65
N TRP A 1041 -87.18 30.52 -56.28
CA TRP A 1041 -88.03 29.36 -56.56
C TRP A 1041 -89.14 29.69 -57.58
N SER A 1042 -89.53 28.71 -58.41
CA SER A 1042 -90.60 28.85 -59.41
C SER A 1042 -91.36 27.53 -59.63
N THR A 1043 -92.61 27.59 -60.10
CA THR A 1043 -93.41 26.40 -60.49
C THR A 1043 -94.19 26.66 -61.79
N ASN A 1044 -94.47 25.61 -62.56
CA ASN A 1044 -95.29 25.68 -63.78
C ASN A 1044 -96.71 25.08 -63.60
N ILE A 1045 -97.10 24.72 -62.37
CA ILE A 1045 -98.43 24.16 -62.09
C ILE A 1045 -99.47 25.28 -62.17
N LEU A 1046 -100.37 25.21 -63.14
CA LEU A 1046 -101.37 26.24 -63.40
C LEU A 1046 -102.31 26.39 -62.19
N GLY A 1047 -102.39 27.60 -61.63
CA GLY A 1047 -103.21 27.92 -60.46
C GLY A 1047 -102.58 27.59 -59.10
N ALA A 1048 -101.36 27.05 -59.04
CA ALA A 1048 -100.62 26.90 -57.80
C ALA A 1048 -100.06 28.24 -57.30
N VAL A 1049 -100.14 28.49 -55.99
CA VAL A 1049 -99.70 29.74 -55.37
C VAL A 1049 -98.51 29.47 -54.45
N ILE A 1050 -97.41 30.21 -54.63
CA ILE A 1050 -96.26 30.22 -53.73
C ILE A 1050 -96.57 31.20 -52.59
N ASN A 1051 -96.86 30.69 -51.38
CA ASN A 1051 -97.53 31.48 -50.32
C ASN A 1051 -96.63 32.29 -49.40
N SER A 1052 -95.33 32.01 -49.33
CA SER A 1052 -94.42 32.76 -48.47
C SER A 1052 -93.12 33.05 -49.20
N ASN A 1053 -92.71 34.33 -49.09
CA ASN A 1053 -91.45 34.91 -49.52
C ASN A 1053 -90.51 34.88 -48.30
N PRO A 1054 -89.59 33.93 -48.20
CA PRO A 1054 -88.69 33.86 -47.06
C PRO A 1054 -87.46 34.72 -47.40
N SER A 1055 -86.75 35.23 -46.38
CA SER A 1055 -85.76 36.30 -46.55
C SER A 1055 -84.65 35.91 -47.55
N PRO A 1056 -83.93 36.86 -48.19
CA PRO A 1056 -82.83 36.55 -49.10
C PRO A 1056 -81.80 35.64 -48.41
N GLY A 1057 -81.86 34.33 -48.67
CA GLY A 1057 -81.04 33.32 -47.99
C GLY A 1057 -81.79 32.08 -47.52
N ASP A 1058 -83.12 32.12 -47.46
CA ASP A 1058 -83.92 30.98 -47.03
C ASP A 1058 -83.97 29.86 -48.08
N THR A 1059 -83.72 28.64 -47.62
CA THR A 1059 -83.65 27.44 -48.47
C THR A 1059 -84.98 26.68 -48.56
N MET A 1060 -86.07 27.23 -48.01
CA MET A 1060 -87.39 26.59 -47.93
C MET A 1060 -88.49 27.44 -48.57
N MET A 1061 -89.53 26.82 -49.10
CA MET A 1061 -90.74 27.48 -49.65
C MET A 1061 -92.01 26.68 -49.35
N THR A 1062 -93.18 27.33 -49.38
CA THR A 1062 -94.50 26.68 -49.28
C THR A 1062 -95.36 26.94 -50.53
N ILE A 1063 -95.97 25.90 -51.10
CA ILE A 1063 -96.84 25.98 -52.29
C ILE A 1063 -98.23 25.42 -51.96
N SER A 1064 -99.30 26.17 -52.26
CA SER A 1064 -100.69 25.66 -52.28
C SER A 1064 -101.04 25.10 -53.66
N PHE A 1065 -101.59 23.90 -53.69
CA PHE A 1065 -101.94 23.21 -54.93
C PHE A 1065 -103.46 23.21 -55.18
N PRO A 1066 -103.93 23.62 -56.37
CA PRO A 1066 -105.32 23.40 -56.80
C PRO A 1066 -105.53 21.93 -57.23
N LEU A 1067 -106.64 21.61 -57.90
CA LEU A 1067 -106.75 20.35 -58.65
C LEU A 1067 -105.76 20.36 -59.82
N PHE A 1068 -104.80 19.43 -59.84
CA PHE A 1068 -103.79 19.31 -60.90
C PHE A 1068 -103.42 17.84 -61.11
N THR A 1069 -102.90 17.51 -62.30
CA THR A 1069 -102.45 16.13 -62.61
C THR A 1069 -100.94 16.00 -62.46
N THR A 1070 -100.16 16.87 -63.11
CA THR A 1070 -98.69 16.89 -63.05
C THR A 1070 -98.13 18.31 -63.21
N GLY A 1071 -96.91 18.55 -62.74
CA GLY A 1071 -96.10 19.75 -63.03
C GLY A 1071 -94.76 19.73 -62.30
N THR A 1072 -94.05 20.86 -62.26
CA THR A 1072 -92.68 20.95 -61.74
C THR A 1072 -92.46 22.12 -60.78
N ILE A 1073 -91.44 21.98 -59.92
CA ILE A 1073 -90.93 23.02 -59.02
C ILE A 1073 -89.43 23.15 -59.23
N SER A 1074 -88.94 24.38 -59.34
CA SER A 1074 -87.54 24.69 -59.66
C SER A 1074 -86.90 25.66 -58.67
N VAL A 1075 -85.58 25.59 -58.50
CA VAL A 1075 -84.77 26.51 -57.68
C VAL A 1075 -83.44 26.87 -58.34
N VAL A 1076 -83.00 28.13 -58.18
CA VAL A 1076 -81.65 28.62 -58.49
C VAL A 1076 -81.01 29.25 -57.24
N ALA A 1077 -79.69 29.10 -57.07
CA ALA A 1077 -78.91 29.80 -56.06
C ALA A 1077 -78.24 31.02 -56.68
N VAL A 1078 -78.26 32.18 -56.01
CA VAL A 1078 -77.75 33.43 -56.57
C VAL A 1078 -76.76 34.09 -55.63
N ASN A 1079 -75.77 34.81 -56.18
CA ASN A 1079 -74.90 35.71 -55.44
C ASN A 1079 -74.70 37.03 -56.21
N SER A 1080 -73.86 37.92 -55.67
CA SER A 1080 -73.55 39.22 -56.29
C SER A 1080 -72.94 39.12 -57.70
N CYS A 1081 -72.35 37.98 -58.06
CA CYS A 1081 -71.73 37.77 -59.38
C CYS A 1081 -72.69 37.10 -60.39
N GLY A 1082 -73.80 36.47 -59.96
CA GLY A 1082 -74.79 35.85 -60.84
C GLY A 1082 -75.54 34.64 -60.26
N SER A 1083 -76.33 33.98 -61.11
CA SER A 1083 -77.16 32.81 -60.75
C SER A 1083 -76.52 31.48 -61.14
N SER A 1084 -76.74 30.45 -60.33
CA SER A 1084 -76.42 29.06 -60.67
C SER A 1084 -77.29 28.55 -61.83
N LEU A 1085 -76.96 27.36 -62.34
CA LEU A 1085 -77.90 26.57 -63.14
C LEU A 1085 -79.14 26.17 -62.32
N VAL A 1086 -80.27 25.91 -63.00
CA VAL A 1086 -81.56 25.57 -62.38
C VAL A 1086 -81.65 24.10 -61.97
N ARG A 1087 -82.24 23.84 -60.79
CA ARG A 1087 -82.59 22.51 -60.31
C ARG A 1087 -84.11 22.33 -60.29
N THR A 1088 -84.63 21.17 -60.70
CA THR A 1088 -86.09 20.92 -60.83
C THR A 1088 -86.50 19.57 -60.20
N ILE A 1089 -87.71 19.50 -59.65
CA ILE A 1089 -88.41 18.28 -59.22
C ILE A 1089 -89.81 18.21 -59.87
N ASN A 1090 -90.27 17.01 -60.21
CA ASN A 1090 -91.61 16.76 -60.76
C ASN A 1090 -92.60 16.41 -59.63
N VAL A 1091 -93.83 16.93 -59.70
CA VAL A 1091 -94.91 16.70 -58.72
C VAL A 1091 -96.18 16.24 -59.43
N THR A 1092 -96.89 15.26 -58.87
CA THR A 1092 -98.15 14.74 -59.40
C THR A 1092 -99.30 14.80 -58.37
N GLY A 1093 -100.54 14.99 -58.84
CA GLY A 1093 -101.72 15.14 -57.98
C GLY A 1093 -102.37 13.82 -57.56
N THR A 1094 -102.64 12.90 -58.49
CA THR A 1094 -103.23 11.60 -58.15
C THR A 1094 -102.20 10.66 -57.50
N PRO A 1095 -102.61 9.77 -56.57
CA PRO A 1095 -101.68 8.83 -55.95
C PRO A 1095 -101.04 7.90 -56.99
N PRO A 1096 -99.78 7.48 -56.81
CA PRO A 1096 -99.14 6.54 -57.71
C PRO A 1096 -99.81 5.16 -57.65
N THR A 1097 -99.66 4.37 -58.71
CA THR A 1097 -100.08 2.96 -58.71
C THR A 1097 -99.48 2.22 -57.53
N ALA A 1098 -100.28 1.39 -56.86
CA ALA A 1098 -99.81 0.61 -55.73
C ALA A 1098 -98.60 -0.26 -56.08
N SER A 1099 -97.76 -0.50 -55.08
CA SER A 1099 -96.72 -1.53 -55.15
C SER A 1099 -97.36 -2.93 -55.25
N LYS A 1100 -96.53 -3.98 -55.34
CA LYS A 1100 -97.00 -5.37 -55.37
C LYS A 1100 -98.00 -5.66 -54.23
N ILE A 1101 -99.12 -6.32 -54.55
CA ILE A 1101 -100.04 -6.88 -53.56
C ILE A 1101 -99.39 -8.14 -52.98
N PHE A 1102 -99.24 -8.18 -51.66
CA PHE A 1102 -98.72 -9.31 -50.91
C PHE A 1102 -99.89 -10.13 -50.36
N GLY A 1103 -99.79 -11.45 -50.46
CA GLY A 1103 -100.77 -12.40 -49.99
C GLY A 1103 -100.53 -13.76 -50.63
N VAL A 1104 -101.29 -14.76 -50.22
CA VAL A 1104 -101.13 -16.13 -50.74
C VAL A 1104 -101.59 -16.17 -52.19
N THR A 1105 -100.70 -16.54 -53.11
CA THR A 1105 -101.01 -16.55 -54.55
C THR A 1105 -101.69 -17.82 -55.03
N ASN A 1106 -101.70 -18.89 -54.22
CA ASN A 1106 -102.41 -20.14 -54.52
C ASN A 1106 -103.18 -20.65 -53.28
N PRO A 1107 -104.17 -19.88 -52.79
CA PRO A 1107 -104.82 -20.18 -51.51
C PRO A 1107 -105.83 -21.32 -51.62
N CYS A 1108 -105.93 -22.15 -50.58
CA CYS A 1108 -106.93 -23.23 -50.53
C CYS A 1108 -108.35 -22.65 -50.37
N VAL A 1109 -109.31 -23.23 -51.09
CA VAL A 1109 -110.75 -22.90 -50.97
C VAL A 1109 -111.20 -23.05 -49.52
N GLY A 1110 -112.02 -22.10 -49.05
CA GLY A 1110 -112.61 -22.11 -47.71
C GLY A 1110 -111.71 -21.54 -46.60
N THR A 1111 -110.53 -20.99 -46.95
CA THR A 1111 -109.62 -20.36 -45.99
C THR A 1111 -109.76 -18.83 -45.98
N LEU A 1112 -109.43 -18.20 -44.84
CA LEU A 1112 -109.28 -16.75 -44.71
C LEU A 1112 -107.83 -16.35 -44.99
N GLN A 1113 -107.64 -15.38 -45.89
CA GLN A 1113 -106.31 -14.90 -46.28
C GLN A 1113 -106.23 -13.38 -46.20
N ASN A 1114 -105.07 -12.88 -45.75
CA ASN A 1114 -104.80 -11.44 -45.73
C ASN A 1114 -104.06 -11.03 -47.00
N TYR A 1115 -104.54 -9.97 -47.65
CA TYR A 1115 -103.85 -9.31 -48.76
C TYR A 1115 -103.55 -7.87 -48.38
N TYR A 1116 -102.34 -7.39 -48.64
CA TYR A 1116 -101.94 -6.04 -48.29
C TYR A 1116 -100.96 -5.45 -49.27
N ILE A 1117 -100.90 -4.11 -49.28
CA ILE A 1117 -99.89 -3.33 -49.98
C ILE A 1117 -99.18 -2.40 -48.99
N ALA A 1118 -97.98 -1.97 -49.35
CA ALA A 1118 -97.39 -0.80 -48.69
C ALA A 1118 -98.33 0.41 -48.87
N LYS A 1119 -98.42 1.26 -47.84
CA LYS A 1119 -99.24 2.48 -47.88
C LYS A 1119 -98.81 3.33 -49.09
N ILE A 1120 -99.76 3.70 -49.95
CA ILE A 1120 -99.48 4.49 -51.15
C ILE A 1120 -99.22 5.95 -50.73
N PRO A 1121 -98.05 6.53 -51.08
CA PRO A 1121 -97.76 7.93 -50.79
C PRO A 1121 -98.82 8.85 -51.40
N GLY A 1122 -99.40 9.72 -50.58
CA GLY A 1122 -100.46 10.65 -51.03
C GLY A 1122 -101.87 10.05 -51.12
N ALA A 1123 -102.09 8.75 -50.86
CA ALA A 1123 -103.45 8.18 -50.77
C ALA A 1123 -104.06 8.42 -49.38
N THR A 1124 -105.30 8.91 -49.34
CA THR A 1124 -106.10 9.08 -48.12
C THR A 1124 -107.07 7.93 -47.86
N SER A 1125 -107.41 7.15 -48.89
CA SER A 1125 -108.22 5.92 -48.79
C SER A 1125 -107.85 4.92 -49.90
N TYR A 1126 -108.40 3.70 -49.84
CA TYR A 1126 -108.14 2.63 -50.81
C TYR A 1126 -109.44 2.07 -51.38
N GLU A 1127 -109.37 1.57 -52.60
CA GLU A 1127 -110.48 0.88 -53.26
C GLU A 1127 -110.01 -0.51 -53.71
N TRP A 1128 -110.64 -1.58 -53.18
CA TRP A 1128 -110.28 -2.97 -53.46
C TRP A 1128 -111.39 -3.71 -54.21
N THR A 1129 -111.00 -4.63 -55.10
CA THR A 1129 -111.91 -5.59 -55.75
C THR A 1129 -111.36 -7.01 -55.61
N VAL A 1130 -112.22 -8.00 -55.37
CA VAL A 1130 -111.85 -9.43 -55.27
C VAL A 1130 -112.61 -10.28 -56.32
N PRO A 1131 -112.09 -11.48 -56.69
CA PRO A 1131 -112.74 -12.37 -57.65
C PRO A 1131 -114.13 -12.84 -57.22
N GLN A 1132 -114.96 -13.26 -58.18
CA GLN A 1132 -116.28 -13.83 -57.91
C GLN A 1132 -116.18 -15.05 -56.97
N GLY A 1133 -117.02 -15.09 -55.94
CA GLY A 1133 -117.00 -16.14 -54.91
C GLY A 1133 -116.02 -15.88 -53.76
N CYS A 1134 -115.07 -14.95 -53.89
CA CYS A 1134 -114.30 -14.43 -52.77
C CYS A 1134 -115.06 -13.26 -52.10
N VAL A 1135 -114.93 -13.10 -50.79
CA VAL A 1135 -115.59 -12.02 -50.04
C VAL A 1135 -114.57 -11.30 -49.17
N ILE A 1136 -114.48 -9.97 -49.28
CA ILE A 1136 -113.70 -9.16 -48.34
C ILE A 1136 -114.46 -9.14 -47.01
N THR A 1137 -113.87 -9.71 -45.96
CA THR A 1137 -114.47 -9.77 -44.64
C THR A 1137 -114.10 -8.58 -43.76
N SER A 1138 -112.98 -7.89 -44.03
CA SER A 1138 -112.59 -6.64 -43.36
C SER A 1138 -111.56 -5.83 -44.15
N GLY A 1139 -111.44 -4.52 -43.84
CA GLY A 1139 -110.33 -3.66 -44.29
C GLY A 1139 -110.48 -2.95 -45.65
N ALA A 1140 -111.66 -2.96 -46.27
CA ALA A 1140 -111.89 -2.55 -47.67
C ALA A 1140 -111.45 -1.13 -48.08
N ASN A 1141 -111.25 -0.21 -47.14
CA ASN A 1141 -110.78 1.17 -47.39
C ASN A 1141 -109.35 1.44 -46.87
N THR A 1142 -108.64 0.41 -46.45
CA THR A 1142 -107.28 0.48 -45.89
C THR A 1142 -106.27 -0.21 -46.81
N ASN A 1143 -104.97 -0.13 -46.52
CA ASN A 1143 -103.94 -0.79 -47.31
C ASN A 1143 -103.82 -2.32 -47.04
N ILE A 1144 -104.70 -2.89 -46.20
CA ILE A 1144 -104.80 -4.32 -45.91
C ILE A 1144 -106.26 -4.76 -45.92
N ILE A 1145 -106.54 -5.89 -46.57
CA ILE A 1145 -107.85 -6.55 -46.57
C ILE A 1145 -107.71 -7.99 -46.11
N GLN A 1146 -108.76 -8.51 -45.47
CA GLN A 1146 -108.93 -9.94 -45.23
C GLN A 1146 -110.01 -10.47 -46.18
N VAL A 1147 -109.72 -11.60 -46.84
CA VAL A 1147 -110.56 -12.18 -47.89
C VAL A 1147 -110.82 -13.64 -47.59
N PHE A 1148 -112.09 -14.03 -47.58
CA PHE A 1148 -112.50 -15.44 -47.59
C PHE A 1148 -112.40 -15.98 -49.02
N ILE A 1149 -111.67 -17.08 -49.21
CA ILE A 1149 -111.28 -17.60 -50.53
C ILE A 1149 -112.36 -18.52 -51.09
N GLY A 1150 -112.94 -18.11 -52.22
CA GLY A 1150 -113.94 -18.84 -52.99
C GLY A 1150 -113.37 -19.86 -53.97
N ASN A 1151 -114.24 -20.43 -54.80
CA ASN A 1151 -113.94 -21.54 -55.72
C ASN A 1151 -113.62 -21.12 -57.16
N SER A 1152 -113.52 -19.83 -57.46
CA SER A 1152 -113.30 -19.31 -58.82
C SER A 1152 -111.99 -18.52 -58.92
N ALA A 1153 -111.29 -18.67 -60.05
CA ALA A 1153 -110.08 -17.92 -60.36
C ALA A 1153 -110.42 -16.46 -60.75
N GLY A 1154 -109.48 -15.54 -60.51
CA GLY A 1154 -109.59 -14.13 -60.90
C GLY A 1154 -108.57 -13.22 -60.22
N ASP A 1155 -108.68 -11.91 -60.42
CA ASP A 1155 -107.74 -10.92 -59.87
C ASP A 1155 -108.26 -10.23 -58.60
N ILE A 1156 -107.37 -10.04 -57.62
CA ILE A 1156 -107.51 -9.00 -56.59
C ILE A 1156 -106.90 -7.71 -57.12
N THR A 1157 -107.63 -6.58 -57.05
CA THR A 1157 -107.09 -5.28 -57.45
C THR A 1157 -107.21 -4.22 -56.35
N VAL A 1158 -106.27 -3.26 -56.33
CA VAL A 1158 -106.27 -2.13 -55.39
C VAL A 1158 -105.81 -0.82 -56.02
N SER A 1159 -106.53 0.26 -55.75
CA SER A 1159 -106.16 1.64 -56.10
C SER A 1159 -106.07 2.54 -54.86
N GLY A 1160 -105.12 3.49 -54.85
CA GLY A 1160 -105.08 4.57 -53.85
C GLY A 1160 -105.92 5.75 -54.28
N VAL A 1161 -106.65 6.36 -53.35
CA VAL A 1161 -107.57 7.47 -53.62
C VAL A 1161 -107.17 8.68 -52.79
N ASN A 1162 -107.17 9.87 -53.39
CA ASN A 1162 -107.06 11.14 -52.69
C ASN A 1162 -107.98 12.21 -53.29
N ALA A 1163 -107.93 13.43 -52.75
CA ALA A 1163 -108.75 14.55 -53.20
C ALA A 1163 -108.53 14.95 -54.68
N CYS A 1164 -107.41 14.56 -55.31
CA CYS A 1164 -107.15 14.80 -56.73
C CYS A 1164 -107.75 13.72 -57.64
N GLY A 1165 -108.12 12.55 -57.11
CA GLY A 1165 -108.68 11.43 -57.87
C GLY A 1165 -108.12 10.06 -57.47
N ILE A 1166 -108.49 9.04 -58.25
CA ILE A 1166 -108.13 7.63 -58.04
C ILE A 1166 -106.88 7.29 -58.86
N GLY A 1167 -105.85 6.75 -58.21
CA GLY A 1167 -104.65 6.24 -58.88
C GLY A 1167 -104.92 4.95 -59.66
N ALA A 1168 -104.04 4.61 -60.61
CA ALA A 1168 -104.25 3.40 -61.41
C ALA A 1168 -104.15 2.11 -60.56
N PRO A 1169 -105.01 1.09 -60.81
CA PRO A 1169 -105.08 -0.12 -59.99
C PRO A 1169 -103.88 -1.04 -60.17
N LYS A 1170 -103.43 -1.68 -59.08
CA LYS A 1170 -102.53 -2.84 -59.13
C LYS A 1170 -103.34 -4.13 -59.07
N LYS A 1171 -102.90 -5.16 -59.80
CA LYS A 1171 -103.57 -6.47 -59.86
C LYS A 1171 -102.68 -7.60 -59.32
N LEU A 1172 -103.31 -8.60 -58.69
CA LEU A 1172 -102.73 -9.90 -58.30
C LEU A 1172 -103.69 -11.02 -58.74
N SER A 1173 -103.23 -11.88 -59.64
CA SER A 1173 -104.01 -13.01 -60.13
C SER A 1173 -103.96 -14.20 -59.17
N LEU A 1174 -105.13 -14.78 -58.89
CA LEU A 1174 -105.29 -16.01 -58.14
C LEU A 1174 -105.69 -17.15 -59.11
N PRO A 1175 -104.84 -18.17 -59.34
CA PRO A 1175 -105.17 -19.34 -60.13
C PRO A 1175 -106.07 -20.34 -59.35
N LEU A 1176 -106.57 -21.38 -60.03
CA LEU A 1176 -107.37 -22.45 -59.42
C LEU A 1176 -106.64 -23.08 -58.20
N PRO A 1177 -107.24 -23.11 -56.99
CA PRO A 1177 -106.61 -23.63 -55.78
C PRO A 1177 -106.16 -25.10 -55.88
N CYS A 1178 -104.87 -25.41 -55.70
CA CYS A 1178 -104.32 -26.77 -55.88
C CYS A 1178 -104.41 -27.68 -54.62
N SER A 1179 -104.65 -28.96 -54.88
CA SER A 1179 -104.59 -30.10 -53.96
C SER A 1179 -103.19 -30.74 -53.83
N SER A 1180 -102.84 -31.10 -52.59
CA SER A 1180 -101.82 -32.08 -52.09
C SER A 1180 -100.30 -31.75 -52.02
N LEU A 1181 -99.71 -32.27 -50.94
CA LEU A 1181 -98.42 -32.01 -50.28
C LEU A 1181 -97.21 -32.78 -50.85
N THR A 1182 -95.98 -32.28 -50.66
CA THR A 1182 -94.84 -33.05 -50.09
C THR A 1182 -93.61 -32.18 -49.78
N SER A 1183 -92.83 -32.64 -48.80
CA SER A 1183 -91.83 -31.98 -47.95
C SER A 1183 -90.48 -31.61 -48.57
N ARG A 1184 -89.89 -30.47 -48.16
CA ARG A 1184 -88.43 -30.22 -48.20
C ARG A 1184 -87.91 -29.57 -46.91
N LYS A 1185 -86.77 -30.10 -46.46
CA LYS A 1185 -85.95 -29.84 -45.26
C LYS A 1185 -85.67 -28.35 -45.03
N LEU A 1186 -85.87 -27.86 -43.79
CA LEU A 1186 -85.41 -26.54 -43.33
C LEU A 1186 -83.87 -26.48 -43.28
N ALA A 1187 -83.28 -25.44 -43.86
CA ALA A 1187 -81.90 -25.03 -43.59
C ALA A 1187 -81.83 -24.34 -42.21
N SER A 1188 -80.71 -24.52 -41.49
CA SER A 1188 -80.49 -23.94 -40.17
C SER A 1188 -80.64 -22.41 -40.17
N PRO A 1189 -81.14 -21.83 -39.07
CA PRO A 1189 -81.38 -20.39 -38.93
C PRO A 1189 -80.10 -19.63 -38.52
N ALA A 1190 -79.89 -18.47 -39.12
CA ALA A 1190 -78.75 -17.58 -38.87
C ALA A 1190 -78.84 -16.87 -37.50
N LEU A 1191 -77.69 -16.64 -36.86
CA LEU A 1191 -77.52 -15.76 -35.69
C LEU A 1191 -77.76 -14.29 -36.09
N ILE A 1192 -78.73 -13.63 -35.46
CA ILE A 1192 -79.14 -12.25 -35.76
C ILE A 1192 -78.80 -11.34 -34.57
N ILE A 1193 -78.20 -10.17 -34.84
CA ILE A 1193 -77.83 -9.19 -33.81
C ILE A 1193 -78.41 -7.82 -34.16
N PHE A 1194 -79.10 -7.19 -33.20
CA PHE A 1194 -79.72 -5.86 -33.37
C PHE A 1194 -79.72 -5.05 -32.06
N PRO A 1195 -79.47 -3.73 -32.08
CA PRO A 1195 -79.03 -2.93 -33.23
C PRO A 1195 -77.55 -3.20 -33.56
N ASN A 1196 -77.18 -3.03 -34.83
CA ASN A 1196 -75.80 -3.11 -35.31
C ASN A 1196 -75.65 -2.19 -36.53
N PRO A 1197 -74.99 -1.02 -36.45
CA PRO A 1197 -74.16 -0.55 -35.32
C PRO A 1197 -74.96 -0.29 -34.02
N THR A 1198 -74.28 -0.34 -32.88
CA THR A 1198 -74.84 -0.02 -31.55
C THR A 1198 -73.92 0.94 -30.80
N SER A 1199 -74.42 1.66 -29.80
CA SER A 1199 -73.62 2.50 -28.88
C SER A 1199 -73.76 2.03 -27.43
N GLY A 1200 -74.03 0.74 -27.24
CA GLY A 1200 -74.36 0.12 -25.94
C GLY A 1200 -74.87 -1.32 -26.09
N THR A 1201 -76.05 -1.60 -25.56
CA THR A 1201 -76.60 -2.97 -25.48
C THR A 1201 -77.11 -3.51 -26.82
N ILE A 1202 -76.85 -4.79 -27.09
CA ILE A 1202 -77.34 -5.55 -28.24
C ILE A 1202 -78.29 -6.67 -27.82
N GLN A 1203 -79.21 -7.04 -28.72
CA GLN A 1203 -80.01 -8.26 -28.66
C GLN A 1203 -79.50 -9.27 -29.67
N ILE A 1204 -79.33 -10.52 -29.22
CA ILE A 1204 -78.82 -11.65 -29.98
C ILE A 1204 -79.94 -12.69 -30.06
N SER A 1205 -80.46 -12.95 -31.27
CA SER A 1205 -81.53 -13.91 -31.51
C SER A 1205 -81.07 -15.04 -32.42
N PHE A 1206 -81.34 -16.28 -32.04
CA PHE A 1206 -81.05 -17.48 -32.83
C PHE A 1206 -82.03 -18.60 -32.49
N ILE A 1207 -82.18 -19.59 -33.38
CA ILE A 1207 -83.06 -20.73 -33.12
C ILE A 1207 -82.20 -21.97 -32.81
N GLY A 1208 -82.37 -22.53 -31.61
CA GLY A 1208 -81.77 -23.78 -31.20
C GLY A 1208 -82.53 -24.98 -31.77
N LEU A 1209 -81.82 -25.93 -32.39
CA LEU A 1209 -82.44 -27.14 -32.93
C LEU A 1209 -82.80 -28.16 -31.82
N GLU A 1210 -82.18 -28.01 -30.65
CA GLU A 1210 -82.44 -28.75 -29.40
C GLU A 1210 -82.05 -27.88 -28.20
N ALA A 1211 -82.39 -28.31 -26.98
CA ALA A 1211 -81.89 -27.66 -25.77
C ALA A 1211 -80.47 -28.14 -25.45
N ALA A 1212 -79.52 -27.23 -25.33
CA ALA A 1212 -78.11 -27.53 -25.10
C ALA A 1212 -77.37 -26.33 -24.51
N VAL A 1213 -76.07 -26.52 -24.25
CA VAL A 1213 -75.17 -25.46 -23.77
C VAL A 1213 -74.15 -25.15 -24.87
N GLY A 1214 -74.02 -23.89 -25.22
CA GLY A 1214 -73.05 -23.35 -26.18
C GLY A 1214 -72.11 -22.34 -25.53
N LYS A 1215 -71.12 -21.87 -26.28
CA LYS A 1215 -70.11 -20.91 -25.83
C LYS A 1215 -70.11 -19.70 -26.76
N MET A 1216 -70.24 -18.50 -26.19
CA MET A 1216 -70.20 -17.23 -26.91
C MET A 1216 -68.90 -16.49 -26.60
N GLN A 1217 -68.18 -16.07 -27.63
CA GLN A 1217 -66.91 -15.36 -27.51
C GLN A 1217 -66.97 -14.00 -28.21
N PHE A 1218 -66.38 -12.99 -27.58
CA PHE A 1218 -66.23 -11.64 -28.10
C PHE A 1218 -64.77 -11.42 -28.46
N ILE A 1219 -64.49 -11.15 -29.73
CA ILE A 1219 -63.14 -11.17 -30.29
C ILE A 1219 -62.89 -9.80 -30.94
N ASN A 1220 -61.73 -9.20 -30.67
CA ASN A 1220 -61.31 -7.99 -31.37
C ASN A 1220 -60.81 -8.31 -32.80
N ILE A 1221 -60.55 -7.29 -33.61
CA ILE A 1221 -60.07 -7.48 -34.99
C ILE A 1221 -58.67 -8.11 -35.11
N GLU A 1222 -57.89 -8.13 -34.04
CA GLU A 1222 -56.57 -8.77 -33.97
C GLU A 1222 -56.68 -10.27 -33.66
N GLY A 1223 -57.90 -10.79 -33.45
CA GLY A 1223 -58.17 -12.19 -33.14
C GLY A 1223 -58.06 -12.55 -31.66
N ILE A 1224 -57.89 -11.55 -30.77
CA ILE A 1224 -57.81 -11.76 -29.33
C ILE A 1224 -59.22 -11.89 -28.75
N VAL A 1225 -59.47 -12.97 -28.02
CA VAL A 1225 -60.72 -13.19 -27.28
C VAL A 1225 -60.74 -12.27 -26.06
N LEU A 1226 -61.58 -11.25 -26.10
CA LEU A 1226 -61.75 -10.28 -25.02
C LEU A 1226 -62.57 -10.86 -23.87
N GLU A 1227 -63.62 -11.62 -24.20
CA GLU A 1227 -64.45 -12.30 -23.21
C GLU A 1227 -65.07 -13.58 -23.80
N SER A 1228 -65.36 -14.55 -22.93
CA SER A 1228 -65.98 -15.82 -23.29
C SER A 1228 -67.01 -16.24 -22.24
N LYS A 1229 -68.24 -16.50 -22.65
CA LYS A 1229 -69.36 -16.86 -21.77
C LYS A 1229 -70.06 -18.14 -22.23
N THR A 1230 -70.43 -18.99 -21.27
CA THR A 1230 -71.25 -20.17 -21.52
C THR A 1230 -72.73 -19.77 -21.54
N VAL A 1231 -73.50 -20.28 -22.50
CA VAL A 1231 -74.89 -19.92 -22.75
C VAL A 1231 -75.73 -21.18 -22.87
N GLU A 1232 -76.69 -21.35 -21.97
CA GLU A 1232 -77.71 -22.39 -22.09
C GLU A 1232 -78.85 -21.89 -23.00
N TYR A 1233 -79.31 -22.74 -23.92
CA TYR A 1233 -80.37 -22.40 -24.86
C TYR A 1233 -81.34 -23.56 -25.07
N SER A 1234 -82.57 -23.22 -25.44
CA SER A 1234 -83.68 -24.16 -25.63
C SER A 1234 -83.95 -24.47 -27.11
N LYS A 1235 -84.73 -25.51 -27.39
CA LYS A 1235 -85.19 -25.81 -28.75
C LYS A 1235 -86.23 -24.76 -29.19
N GLY A 1236 -86.00 -24.07 -30.30
CA GLY A 1236 -86.82 -22.95 -30.76
C GLY A 1236 -86.06 -21.63 -30.71
N LEU A 1237 -86.74 -20.49 -30.86
CA LEU A 1237 -86.13 -19.16 -30.82
C LEU A 1237 -85.64 -18.83 -29.40
N ASN A 1238 -84.39 -18.36 -29.30
CA ASN A 1238 -83.77 -17.88 -28.08
C ASN A 1238 -83.28 -16.44 -28.32
N GLU A 1239 -83.44 -15.59 -27.32
CA GLU A 1239 -83.04 -14.17 -27.37
C GLU A 1239 -82.23 -13.82 -26.13
N LEU A 1240 -81.11 -13.12 -26.32
CA LEU A 1240 -80.16 -12.75 -25.26
C LEU A 1240 -79.77 -11.29 -25.39
N SER A 1241 -79.69 -10.60 -24.26
CA SER A 1241 -79.22 -9.21 -24.22
C SER A 1241 -77.80 -9.13 -23.66
N TYR A 1242 -76.96 -8.31 -24.27
CA TYR A 1242 -75.56 -8.12 -23.84
C TYR A 1242 -75.11 -6.66 -24.01
N ASP A 1243 -74.44 -6.10 -23.01
CA ASP A 1243 -73.95 -4.72 -23.01
C ASP A 1243 -72.49 -4.63 -23.47
N LEU A 1244 -72.25 -3.98 -24.62
CA LEU A 1244 -70.91 -3.84 -25.19
C LEU A 1244 -70.16 -2.60 -24.69
N SER A 1245 -70.77 -1.77 -23.83
CA SER A 1245 -70.15 -0.55 -23.27
C SER A 1245 -68.76 -0.74 -22.62
N PRO A 1246 -68.42 -1.90 -22.01
CA PRO A 1246 -67.07 -2.15 -21.47
C PRO A 1246 -65.98 -2.31 -22.54
N PHE A 1247 -66.35 -2.69 -23.76
CA PHE A 1247 -65.43 -2.75 -24.88
C PHE A 1247 -65.42 -1.38 -25.56
N GLY A 1248 -64.24 -0.80 -25.79
CA GLY A 1248 -64.11 0.53 -26.41
C GLY A 1248 -64.79 0.63 -27.78
N LYS A 1249 -64.92 1.84 -28.32
CA LYS A 1249 -65.46 2.03 -29.68
C LYS A 1249 -64.62 1.26 -30.70
N GLY A 1250 -65.26 0.46 -31.55
CA GLY A 1250 -64.54 -0.42 -32.46
C GLY A 1250 -65.39 -1.50 -33.11
N VAL A 1251 -64.73 -2.29 -33.96
CA VAL A 1251 -65.32 -3.45 -34.63
C VAL A 1251 -64.98 -4.71 -33.85
N TYR A 1252 -65.99 -5.53 -33.59
CA TYR A 1252 -65.86 -6.78 -32.86
C TYR A 1252 -66.49 -7.93 -33.64
N LEU A 1253 -66.02 -9.15 -33.38
CA LEU A 1253 -66.62 -10.39 -33.87
C LEU A 1253 -67.25 -11.12 -32.69
N ILE A 1254 -68.53 -11.47 -32.81
CA ILE A 1254 -69.23 -12.32 -31.84
C ILE A 1254 -69.36 -13.70 -32.46
N GLN A 1255 -68.77 -14.68 -31.79
CA GLN A 1255 -68.76 -16.07 -32.23
C GLN A 1255 -69.58 -16.92 -31.26
N PHE A 1256 -70.58 -17.63 -31.78
CA PHE A 1256 -71.38 -18.59 -31.02
C PHE A 1256 -71.07 -20.01 -31.45
N ILE A 1257 -70.44 -20.76 -30.55
CA ILE A 1257 -69.95 -22.11 -30.74
C ILE A 1257 -70.90 -23.07 -30.05
N THR A 1258 -71.52 -23.97 -30.82
CA THR A 1258 -72.34 -25.07 -30.32
C THR A 1258 -71.69 -26.40 -30.66
N LYS A 1259 -72.22 -27.50 -30.13
CA LYS A 1259 -71.72 -28.85 -30.47
C LYS A 1259 -71.86 -29.22 -31.96
N HIS A 1260 -72.68 -28.50 -32.72
CA HIS A 1260 -72.97 -28.79 -34.13
C HIS A 1260 -72.30 -27.82 -35.10
N GLU A 1261 -72.17 -26.56 -34.71
CA GLU A 1261 -71.67 -25.51 -35.59
C GLU A 1261 -71.18 -24.28 -34.82
N THR A 1262 -70.32 -23.51 -35.48
CA THR A 1262 -69.88 -22.20 -35.01
C THR A 1262 -70.39 -21.13 -35.97
N GLN A 1263 -71.15 -20.17 -35.45
CA GLN A 1263 -71.64 -19.03 -36.21
C GLN A 1263 -70.92 -17.75 -35.74
N THR A 1264 -70.49 -16.90 -36.68
CA THR A 1264 -69.75 -15.67 -36.35
C THR A 1264 -70.40 -14.47 -37.03
N VAL A 1265 -70.63 -13.39 -36.28
CA VAL A 1265 -71.26 -12.15 -36.77
C VAL A 1265 -70.40 -10.95 -36.38
N LYS A 1266 -70.20 -10.03 -37.33
CA LYS A 1266 -69.51 -8.76 -37.10
C LYS A 1266 -70.44 -7.73 -36.45
N VAL A 1267 -69.98 -7.07 -35.39
CA VAL A 1267 -70.70 -6.00 -34.69
C VAL A 1267 -69.85 -4.74 -34.61
N ILE A 1268 -70.47 -3.58 -34.77
CA ILE A 1268 -69.83 -2.26 -34.67
C ILE A 1268 -70.35 -1.56 -33.41
N ASN A 1269 -69.46 -1.23 -32.48
CA ASN A 1269 -69.74 -0.42 -31.29
C ASN A 1269 -69.27 1.02 -31.55
N ASP A 1270 -70.20 1.94 -31.75
CA ASP A 1270 -70.01 3.31 -32.29
C ASP A 1270 -69.74 4.40 -31.24
#